data_AF-A0A9X3MRG6-F1
#
_entry.id   AF-A0A9X3MRG6-F1
#
_cell.length_a   1.000
_cell.length_b   1.000
_cell.length_c   1.000
_cell.angle_alpha   90.00
_cell.angle_beta   90.00
_cell.angle_gamma   90.00
#
_symmetry.space_group_name_H-M   'P 1'
#
loop_
_entity.id
_entity.type
_entity.pdbx_description
1 polymer ?
#
loop_
_entity_poly.entity_id
_entity_poly.type
_entity_poly.pdbx_seq_one_letter_code
_entity_poly.pdbx_strand_id
1 'polypeptide(L)'
;MPLAVFNQSLARILYQEQRFGLLGCDQTPVSSSCTNPGGIGSDRTGTAPLPAGSSSGTPVLGTKNGDAAIVERYSEEGATLLKNDQSALPLTGLNDGDVLVTGANANHLVADPTNEASTGFIDRDAINPLQQLKEFSGKPGAFQFAPANDPTGYPVPSSALSRSNSTVTGNLARTGPGAGNDSSLDFTSVSAAGQLAPGVYSWTGYVYVPTTDTYTFAVQQSASVAAGNVTVTLDGTTRTLANAANVYGATTPGTPTNAGYTEPLLTNRTFSAGSLTGGTFHPITITFNNDTAGAASFRFAYSRAQGDIDDAAAAGRGKKAAIVFVNDGVGAVSTTPNPDVPGTTISAPVQLSDASNKLVSAVAAANPNTIVVMNTANPVLMPWFDNVKSVLEMWFAGQEGGTSTARLLLGLANPGGHSSMTWPKNATDTLWGYNEPAGALYPGSPGGRHPERLNGNGGCTVPTGSTATCPAATGTVESEGIYAGYRYFDKLGITPQIPFGYGLSYTTFGYSNLSVAPKTDGTVDVSFDVKNTGTRAGDEAAQVYVGPGPDHAGIQQATKALRGFQRVSLDPGETRHLTITLDQRSFQYWDETTQQWLDNYGSRRIWVGDSSAGANLPLTATTTPIPAGSGAQAPVGGTVPATLSLSLGTPAAFGAFTPGITKDYTAATTATVVSTAGDGTLSVSDPSSVATGHLVNGTFSLPQPLQAGATSPAGNGGAFAPVGGSANPTTLLSYAGPVSNDPVSIAFKQHIDATDALRTGAYSKTLTFTLSTTNP
;
A
#
# COMPACT_ATOMS: atom_id res chain seq x y z
N MET A 1 22.91 33.43 -9.31
CA MET A 1 22.20 33.03 -8.08
C MET A 1 23.05 33.43 -6.89
N PRO A 2 22.50 33.97 -5.79
CA PRO A 2 23.30 34.33 -4.61
C PRO A 2 23.91 33.08 -3.93
N LEU A 3 25.15 33.19 -3.44
CA LEU A 3 25.85 32.08 -2.77
C LEU A 3 25.06 31.55 -1.55
N ALA A 4 24.34 32.40 -0.83
CA ALA A 4 23.48 31.98 0.28
C ALA A 4 22.36 31.01 -0.14
N VAL A 5 21.79 31.20 -1.34
CA VAL A 5 20.73 30.31 -1.88
C VAL A 5 21.30 28.95 -2.28
N PHE A 6 22.51 28.96 -2.88
CA PHE A 6 23.26 27.73 -3.16
C PHE A 6 23.60 26.99 -1.86
N ASN A 7 24.18 27.67 -0.87
CA ASN A 7 24.55 27.08 0.42
C ASN A 7 23.32 26.54 1.18
N GLN A 8 22.17 27.21 1.13
CA GLN A 8 20.94 26.70 1.75
C GLN A 8 20.43 25.43 1.06
N SER A 9 20.54 25.36 -0.27
CA SER A 9 20.18 24.15 -1.04
C SER A 9 21.13 23.00 -0.74
N LEU A 10 22.44 23.26 -0.71
CA LEU A 10 23.47 22.30 -0.34
C LEU A 10 23.28 21.79 1.10
N ALA A 11 23.00 22.67 2.07
CA ALA A 11 22.73 22.28 3.45
C ALA A 11 21.49 21.38 3.59
N ARG A 12 20.46 21.55 2.75
CA ARG A 12 19.30 20.64 2.72
C ARG A 12 19.68 19.26 2.19
N ILE A 13 20.53 19.18 1.17
CA ILE A 13 21.02 17.90 0.61
C ILE A 13 21.88 17.17 1.65
N LEU A 14 22.91 17.84 2.19
CA LEU A 14 23.79 17.29 3.22
C LEU A 14 23.04 16.88 4.50
N TYR A 15 21.95 17.59 4.85
CA TYR A 15 21.08 17.19 5.95
C TYR A 15 20.35 15.87 5.68
N GLN A 16 19.85 15.63 4.45
CA GLN A 16 19.27 14.33 4.10
C GLN A 16 20.34 13.24 4.11
N GLU A 17 21.52 13.48 3.54
CA GLU A 17 22.64 12.54 3.60
C GLU A 17 23.00 12.19 5.05
N GLN A 18 23.14 13.19 5.93
CA GLN A 18 23.38 12.97 7.35
C GLN A 18 22.24 12.16 8.02
N ARG A 19 20.97 12.51 7.73
CA ARG A 19 19.79 11.83 8.26
C ARG A 19 19.73 10.36 7.88
N PHE A 20 20.17 10.01 6.67
CA PHE A 20 20.22 8.64 6.17
C PHE A 20 21.56 7.92 6.41
N GLY A 21 22.51 8.54 7.14
CA GLY A 21 23.82 7.93 7.41
C GLY A 21 24.74 7.83 6.18
N LEU A 22 24.48 8.63 5.16
CA LEU A 22 25.14 8.65 3.84
C LEU A 22 26.24 9.72 3.69
N LEU A 23 26.44 10.57 4.70
CA LEU A 23 27.40 11.69 4.64
C LEU A 23 28.83 11.18 4.44
N GLY A 24 29.45 11.54 3.32
CA GLY A 24 30.81 11.11 2.94
C GLY A 24 30.89 9.67 2.39
N CYS A 25 29.77 9.10 1.94
CA CYS A 25 29.75 7.77 1.31
C CYS A 25 30.06 7.77 -0.19
N ASP A 26 30.08 8.96 -0.80
CA ASP A 26 30.53 9.27 -2.15
C ASP A 26 32.03 9.61 -2.24
N GLN A 27 32.67 9.85 -1.09
CA GLN A 27 34.09 10.24 -1.00
C GLN A 27 35.03 9.04 -1.13
N THR A 28 36.28 9.32 -1.50
CA THR A 28 37.37 8.32 -1.53
C THR A 28 38.51 8.78 -0.61
N PRO A 29 38.86 8.04 0.46
CA PRO A 29 38.22 6.80 0.92
C PRO A 29 36.80 7.04 1.47
N VAL A 30 35.94 6.02 1.31
CA VAL A 30 34.55 6.01 1.81
C VAL A 30 34.54 6.05 3.34
N SER A 31 33.66 6.84 3.95
CA SER A 31 33.53 6.91 5.41
C SER A 31 33.18 5.55 6.03
N SER A 32 33.80 5.21 7.16
CA SER A 32 33.49 3.99 7.92
C SER A 32 32.14 4.05 8.65
N SER A 33 31.52 5.23 8.77
CA SER A 33 30.18 5.41 9.34
C SER A 33 29.04 5.14 8.37
N CYS A 34 29.35 4.85 7.10
CA CYS A 34 28.36 4.63 6.04
C CYS A 34 27.47 3.43 6.33
N THR A 35 26.20 3.71 6.63
CA THR A 35 25.16 2.70 6.87
C THR A 35 24.03 2.91 5.88
N ASN A 36 24.11 2.24 4.71
CA ASN A 36 22.96 2.17 3.81
C ASN A 36 22.03 1.02 4.26
N PRO A 37 20.82 1.30 4.80
CA PRO A 37 19.90 0.26 5.24
C PRO A 37 19.23 -0.51 4.08
N GLY A 38 19.33 -0.03 2.84
CA GLY A 38 18.73 -0.64 1.64
C GLY A 38 19.70 -1.45 0.76
N GLY A 39 20.94 -1.67 1.20
CA GLY A 39 21.90 -2.52 0.47
C GLY A 39 21.73 -4.00 0.77
N ILE A 40 21.78 -4.86 -0.24
CA ILE A 40 21.73 -6.32 -0.07
C ILE A 40 23.16 -6.82 0.16
N GLY A 41 23.48 -7.13 1.41
CA GLY A 41 24.83 -7.55 1.80
C GLY A 41 25.85 -6.42 1.63
N SER A 42 26.88 -6.64 0.83
CA SER A 42 27.91 -5.62 0.52
C SER A 42 27.62 -4.79 -0.72
N ASP A 43 26.61 -5.15 -1.51
CA ASP A 43 26.25 -4.42 -2.72
C ASP A 43 25.35 -3.21 -2.37
N ARG A 44 25.77 -2.05 -2.87
CA ARG A 44 25.17 -0.73 -2.59
C ARG A 44 24.70 -0.02 -3.86
N THR A 45 24.70 -0.71 -5.00
CA THR A 45 24.30 -0.18 -6.31
C THR A 45 22.80 0.08 -6.44
N GLY A 46 21.98 -0.55 -5.61
CA GLY A 46 20.53 -0.61 -5.77
C GLY A 46 20.06 -1.61 -6.85
N THR A 47 20.97 -2.25 -7.59
CA THR A 47 20.67 -3.25 -8.61
C THR A 47 21.02 -4.69 -8.20
N ALA A 48 21.37 -4.88 -6.93
CA ALA A 48 21.64 -6.18 -6.35
C ALA A 48 20.40 -7.08 -6.41
N PRO A 49 20.50 -8.34 -6.87
CA PRO A 49 19.36 -9.26 -6.89
C PRO A 49 18.97 -9.69 -5.47
N LEU A 50 17.68 -9.65 -5.15
CA LEU A 50 17.17 -10.17 -3.87
C LEU A 50 17.45 -11.68 -3.75
N PRO A 51 17.90 -12.17 -2.58
CA PRO A 51 17.98 -13.60 -2.35
C PRO A 51 16.59 -14.25 -2.37
N ALA A 52 16.53 -15.54 -2.70
CA ALA A 52 15.30 -16.31 -2.53
C ALA A 52 14.99 -16.44 -1.04
N GLY A 53 13.83 -15.94 -0.61
CA GLY A 53 13.37 -16.03 0.78
C GLY A 53 13.01 -17.47 1.17
N SER A 54 12.99 -17.75 2.47
CA SER A 54 12.64 -19.07 2.98
C SER A 54 11.22 -19.49 2.59
N SER A 55 10.98 -20.79 2.40
CA SER A 55 9.66 -21.37 2.16
C SER A 55 8.79 -21.50 3.42
N SER A 56 9.20 -20.91 4.55
CA SER A 56 8.62 -21.15 5.88
C SER A 56 7.34 -20.35 6.21
N GLY A 57 6.67 -19.80 5.20
CA GLY A 57 5.38 -19.11 5.32
C GLY A 57 5.44 -17.67 5.85
N THR A 58 6.48 -17.29 6.61
CA THR A 58 6.66 -15.90 7.06
C THR A 58 7.37 -15.08 5.97
N PRO A 59 6.80 -13.96 5.49
CA PRO A 59 7.48 -13.07 4.55
C PRO A 59 8.74 -12.46 5.18
N VAL A 60 9.89 -12.67 4.52
CA VAL A 60 11.16 -12.03 4.90
C VAL A 60 11.39 -10.87 3.93
N LEU A 61 11.18 -9.64 4.39
CA LEU A 61 11.37 -8.43 3.57
C LEU A 61 12.82 -8.32 3.09
N GLY A 62 13.02 -7.75 1.89
CA GLY A 62 14.32 -7.73 1.23
C GLY A 62 14.73 -9.11 0.69
N THR A 63 13.75 -9.99 0.45
CA THR A 63 13.92 -11.26 -0.25
C THR A 63 12.85 -11.40 -1.32
N LYS A 64 13.19 -12.05 -2.44
CA LYS A 64 12.30 -12.18 -3.60
C LYS A 64 10.92 -12.74 -3.25
N ASN A 65 10.88 -13.71 -2.33
CA ASN A 65 9.64 -14.38 -1.92
C ASN A 65 8.87 -13.60 -0.86
N GLY A 66 9.56 -12.90 0.05
CA GLY A 66 8.89 -12.07 1.05
C GLY A 66 8.25 -10.83 0.43
N ASP A 67 8.97 -10.17 -0.48
CA ASP A 67 8.47 -8.97 -1.15
C ASP A 67 7.32 -9.33 -2.13
N ALA A 68 7.42 -10.47 -2.83
CA ALA A 68 6.31 -11.02 -3.62
C ALA A 68 5.04 -11.26 -2.77
N ALA A 69 5.16 -11.86 -1.58
CA ALA A 69 4.00 -12.11 -0.71
C ALA A 69 3.32 -10.80 -0.22
N ILE A 70 4.05 -9.68 -0.16
CA ILE A 70 3.47 -8.36 0.11
C ILE A 70 2.74 -7.81 -1.12
N VAL A 71 3.31 -7.98 -2.33
CA VAL A 71 2.64 -7.59 -3.59
C VAL A 71 1.35 -8.38 -3.80
N GLU A 72 1.37 -9.71 -3.65
CA GLU A 72 0.18 -10.57 -3.72
C GLU A 72 -0.91 -10.03 -2.78
N ARG A 73 -0.56 -9.80 -1.50
CA ARG A 73 -1.48 -9.26 -0.50
C ARG A 73 -2.04 -7.90 -0.90
N TYR A 74 -1.23 -6.94 -1.34
CA TYR A 74 -1.72 -5.61 -1.71
C TYR A 74 -2.61 -5.63 -2.96
N SER A 75 -2.32 -6.52 -3.91
CA SER A 75 -3.15 -6.73 -5.09
C SER A 75 -4.49 -7.37 -4.76
N GLU A 76 -4.55 -8.28 -3.77
CA GLU A 76 -5.82 -8.79 -3.22
C GLU A 76 -6.59 -7.73 -2.41
N GLU A 77 -5.89 -6.96 -1.58
CA GLU A 77 -6.47 -5.94 -0.71
C GLU A 77 -6.94 -4.69 -1.46
N GLY A 78 -6.37 -4.40 -2.64
CA GLY A 78 -6.71 -3.27 -3.51
C GLY A 78 -7.68 -3.60 -4.66
N ALA A 79 -7.80 -4.88 -5.03
CA ALA A 79 -8.76 -5.32 -6.04
C ALA A 79 -10.20 -4.99 -5.61
N THR A 80 -10.91 -4.29 -6.48
CA THR A 80 -12.25 -3.74 -6.19
C THR A 80 -13.30 -4.52 -6.98
N LEU A 81 -14.15 -5.25 -6.26
CA LEU A 81 -15.30 -5.94 -6.86
C LEU A 81 -16.42 -4.91 -7.11
N LEU A 82 -16.59 -4.49 -8.36
CA LEU A 82 -17.54 -3.44 -8.76
C LEU A 82 -18.98 -3.98 -8.92
N LYS A 83 -19.12 -5.25 -9.29
CA LYS A 83 -20.42 -5.94 -9.46
C LYS A 83 -20.31 -7.42 -9.13
N ASN A 84 -21.35 -8.02 -8.52
CA ASN A 84 -21.43 -9.47 -8.30
C ASN A 84 -22.89 -9.95 -8.13
N ASP A 85 -23.66 -9.95 -9.22
CA ASP A 85 -25.05 -10.40 -9.23
C ASP A 85 -25.13 -11.91 -8.97
N GLN A 86 -26.09 -12.32 -8.13
CA GLN A 86 -26.42 -13.72 -7.86
C GLN A 86 -25.23 -14.58 -7.39
N SER A 87 -24.22 -13.96 -6.77
CA SER A 87 -22.98 -14.62 -6.33
C SER A 87 -22.25 -15.37 -7.46
N ALA A 88 -22.20 -14.75 -8.65
CA ALA A 88 -21.45 -15.28 -9.79
C ALA A 88 -19.94 -15.46 -9.49
N LEU A 89 -19.41 -14.63 -8.59
CA LEU A 89 -18.16 -14.88 -7.89
C LEU A 89 -18.40 -15.15 -6.39
N PRO A 90 -17.57 -16.00 -5.74
CA PRO A 90 -16.46 -16.74 -6.32
C PRO A 90 -16.89 -17.99 -7.12
N LEU A 91 -16.05 -18.39 -8.06
CA LEU A 91 -16.22 -19.61 -8.86
C LEU A 91 -16.11 -20.85 -7.97
N THR A 92 -17.19 -21.62 -7.87
CA THR A 92 -17.28 -22.83 -7.02
C THR A 92 -17.85 -24.01 -7.78
N GLY A 93 -17.54 -25.24 -7.34
CA GLY A 93 -18.14 -26.47 -7.88
C GLY A 93 -17.93 -26.66 -9.38
N LEU A 94 -16.70 -26.44 -9.87
CA LEU A 94 -16.36 -26.51 -11.29
C LEU A 94 -16.20 -27.96 -11.79
N ASN A 95 -16.54 -28.21 -13.05
CA ASN A 95 -16.30 -29.44 -13.81
C ASN A 95 -15.53 -29.12 -15.10
N ASP A 96 -15.05 -30.15 -15.80
CA ASP A 96 -14.32 -29.97 -17.05
C ASP A 96 -15.17 -29.26 -18.12
N GLY A 97 -14.60 -28.22 -18.72
CA GLY A 97 -15.28 -27.35 -19.68
C GLY A 97 -16.30 -26.36 -19.09
N ASP A 98 -16.48 -26.24 -17.77
CA ASP A 98 -17.46 -25.33 -17.16
C ASP A 98 -17.21 -23.84 -17.47
N VAL A 99 -15.95 -23.44 -17.70
CA VAL A 99 -15.55 -22.02 -17.74
C VAL A 99 -14.90 -21.69 -19.09
N LEU A 100 -15.38 -20.63 -19.73
CA LEU A 100 -14.63 -19.94 -20.78
C LEU A 100 -13.69 -18.93 -20.12
N VAL A 101 -12.46 -18.85 -20.60
CA VAL A 101 -11.57 -17.72 -20.34
C VAL A 101 -11.15 -17.11 -21.67
N THR A 102 -11.21 -15.78 -21.81
CA THR A 102 -10.86 -15.07 -23.05
C THR A 102 -10.39 -13.64 -22.78
N GLY A 103 -9.88 -12.97 -23.81
CA GLY A 103 -9.21 -11.67 -23.73
C GLY A 103 -7.71 -11.80 -23.43
N ALA A 104 -6.93 -10.81 -23.84
CA ALA A 104 -5.47 -10.83 -23.77
C ALA A 104 -4.96 -11.11 -22.34
N ASN A 105 -5.43 -10.37 -21.33
CA ASN A 105 -4.84 -10.43 -19.99
C ASN A 105 -5.07 -11.79 -19.27
N ALA A 106 -5.84 -12.70 -19.85
CA ALA A 106 -5.93 -14.07 -19.34
C ALA A 106 -4.58 -14.81 -19.43
N ASN A 107 -3.83 -14.61 -20.51
CA ASN A 107 -2.52 -15.22 -20.77
C ASN A 107 -1.35 -14.23 -20.63
N HIS A 108 -1.62 -12.92 -20.52
CA HIS A 108 -0.62 -11.87 -20.34
C HIS A 108 -0.87 -11.15 -19.03
N LEU A 109 0.10 -11.10 -18.10
CA LEU A 109 -0.04 -10.27 -16.91
C LEU A 109 0.06 -8.78 -17.29
N VAL A 110 -0.82 -7.95 -16.72
CA VAL A 110 -0.72 -6.48 -16.78
C VAL A 110 -0.33 -5.99 -15.38
N ALA A 111 0.99 -5.93 -15.14
CA ALA A 111 1.56 -5.68 -13.83
C ALA A 111 1.57 -4.19 -13.42
N ASP A 112 1.99 -3.28 -14.31
CA ASP A 112 2.31 -1.89 -13.95
C ASP A 112 1.97 -0.86 -15.07
N PRO A 113 1.83 0.44 -14.74
CA PRO A 113 1.68 1.53 -15.70
C PRO A 113 3.00 1.95 -16.34
N THR A 114 2.92 2.64 -17.47
CA THR A 114 4.10 2.80 -18.35
C THR A 114 5.23 3.65 -17.78
N ASN A 115 6.47 3.23 -18.03
CA ASN A 115 7.73 3.90 -17.65
C ASN A 115 8.04 3.91 -16.15
N GLU A 116 7.51 2.97 -15.36
CA GLU A 116 7.95 2.81 -13.98
C GLU A 116 9.37 2.25 -13.90
N ALA A 117 10.21 2.81 -13.03
CA ALA A 117 11.63 2.42 -12.89
C ALA A 117 11.85 1.08 -12.17
N SER A 118 10.77 0.49 -11.65
CA SER A 118 10.76 -0.75 -10.87
C SER A 118 9.98 -1.85 -11.61
N THR A 119 10.49 -2.27 -12.77
CA THR A 119 10.00 -3.49 -13.43
C THR A 119 10.17 -4.68 -12.48
N GLY A 120 9.13 -5.51 -12.33
CA GLY A 120 9.12 -6.65 -11.43
C GLY A 120 10.14 -7.75 -11.77
N PHE A 121 10.07 -8.85 -11.02
CA PHE A 121 10.85 -10.04 -11.36
C PHE A 121 10.27 -10.73 -12.59
N ILE A 122 11.05 -10.82 -13.67
CA ILE A 122 10.64 -11.39 -14.97
C ILE A 122 9.91 -12.75 -14.86
N ASP A 123 10.35 -13.63 -13.96
CA ASP A 123 9.75 -14.95 -13.72
C ASP A 123 8.46 -14.92 -12.88
N ARG A 124 8.21 -13.82 -12.16
CA ARG A 124 6.91 -13.52 -11.53
C ARG A 124 5.97 -12.83 -12.52
N ASP A 125 6.46 -11.87 -13.29
CA ASP A 125 5.68 -11.19 -14.35
C ASP A 125 5.18 -12.16 -15.45
N ALA A 126 5.86 -13.29 -15.64
CA ALA A 126 5.43 -14.37 -16.52
C ALA A 126 4.20 -15.17 -16.01
N ILE A 127 3.79 -15.00 -14.74
CA ILE A 127 2.70 -15.76 -14.12
C ILE A 127 1.35 -15.12 -14.50
N ASN A 128 0.69 -15.70 -15.49
CA ASN A 128 -0.61 -15.21 -15.99
C ASN A 128 -1.82 -15.76 -15.20
N PRO A 129 -2.97 -15.04 -15.20
CA PRO A 129 -4.20 -15.47 -14.51
C PRO A 129 -4.74 -16.85 -14.94
N LEU A 130 -4.67 -17.23 -16.23
CA LEU A 130 -5.19 -18.52 -16.69
C LEU A 130 -4.42 -19.70 -16.10
N GLN A 131 -3.10 -19.60 -16.04
CA GLN A 131 -2.24 -20.61 -15.43
C GLN A 131 -2.60 -20.77 -13.95
N GLN A 132 -2.71 -19.67 -13.21
CA GLN A 132 -3.03 -19.70 -11.78
C GLN A 132 -4.46 -20.17 -11.50
N LEU A 133 -5.44 -19.86 -12.36
CA LEU A 133 -6.79 -20.44 -12.29
C LEU A 133 -6.76 -21.97 -12.43
N LYS A 134 -5.97 -22.49 -13.38
CA LYS A 134 -5.83 -23.94 -13.59
C LYS A 134 -5.09 -24.64 -12.44
N GLU A 135 -4.09 -23.97 -11.87
CA GLU A 135 -3.29 -24.48 -10.76
C GLU A 135 -4.09 -24.48 -9.45
N PHE A 136 -4.57 -23.32 -8.99
CA PHE A 136 -5.25 -23.17 -7.69
C PHE A 136 -6.64 -23.80 -7.62
N SER A 137 -7.32 -24.03 -8.76
CA SER A 137 -8.60 -24.75 -8.76
C SER A 137 -8.45 -26.26 -8.50
N GLY A 138 -7.25 -26.82 -8.70
CA GLY A 138 -7.04 -28.27 -8.79
C GLY A 138 -7.80 -28.95 -9.94
N LYS A 139 -8.37 -28.17 -10.88
CA LYS A 139 -9.22 -28.63 -11.99
C LYS A 139 -8.84 -27.93 -13.30
N PRO A 140 -7.65 -28.19 -13.86
CA PRO A 140 -7.17 -27.52 -15.07
C PRO A 140 -8.09 -27.71 -16.29
N GLY A 141 -8.82 -28.84 -16.35
CA GLY A 141 -9.80 -29.12 -17.40
C GLY A 141 -11.06 -28.25 -17.36
N ALA A 142 -11.35 -27.57 -16.24
CA ALA A 142 -12.51 -26.67 -16.14
C ALA A 142 -12.40 -25.42 -17.01
N PHE A 143 -11.17 -24.98 -17.34
CA PHE A 143 -10.90 -23.72 -18.01
C PHE A 143 -10.55 -23.94 -19.48
N GLN A 144 -11.55 -23.78 -20.34
CA GLN A 144 -11.32 -23.67 -21.78
C GLN A 144 -10.93 -22.24 -22.11
N PHE A 145 -9.75 -22.06 -22.70
CA PHE A 145 -9.32 -20.76 -23.19
C PHE A 145 -9.73 -20.57 -24.66
N ALA A 146 -10.25 -19.38 -25.00
CA ALA A 146 -10.47 -18.96 -26.37
C ALA A 146 -9.74 -17.63 -26.66
N PRO A 147 -8.87 -17.58 -27.68
CA PRO A 147 -8.30 -16.35 -28.23
C PRO A 147 -9.30 -15.21 -28.42
N ALA A 148 -8.96 -14.00 -27.95
CA ALA A 148 -9.55 -12.75 -28.45
C ALA A 148 -8.68 -11.54 -28.08
N ASN A 149 -8.57 -10.58 -29.00
CA ASN A 149 -7.81 -9.32 -28.85
C ASN A 149 -6.34 -9.51 -28.42
N ASP A 150 -5.75 -10.67 -28.69
CA ASP A 150 -4.40 -10.98 -28.25
C ASP A 150 -3.36 -10.25 -29.10
N PRO A 151 -2.45 -9.49 -28.48
CA PRO A 151 -1.51 -8.65 -29.21
C PRO A 151 -0.37 -9.47 -29.84
N THR A 152 -0.10 -10.70 -29.35
CA THR A 152 0.87 -11.66 -29.93
C THR A 152 0.23 -12.66 -30.90
N GLY A 153 -1.10 -12.74 -30.93
CA GLY A 153 -1.85 -13.73 -31.68
C GLY A 153 -1.61 -15.17 -31.22
N TYR A 154 -2.25 -16.11 -31.92
CA TYR A 154 -2.18 -17.55 -31.63
C TYR A 154 -1.58 -18.34 -32.78
N PRO A 155 -0.90 -19.47 -32.51
CA PRO A 155 -0.30 -20.30 -33.57
C PRO A 155 -1.35 -20.61 -34.62
N VAL A 156 -1.03 -20.38 -35.89
CA VAL A 156 -2.01 -20.55 -36.97
C VAL A 156 -2.46 -22.01 -36.96
N PRO A 157 -3.76 -22.29 -36.72
CA PRO A 157 -4.24 -23.65 -36.49
C PRO A 157 -4.12 -24.46 -37.76
N SER A 158 -3.99 -25.79 -37.64
CA SER A 158 -3.91 -26.69 -38.78
C SER A 158 -5.08 -26.52 -39.76
N SER A 159 -6.28 -26.22 -39.27
CA SER A 159 -7.48 -25.90 -40.08
C SER A 159 -7.33 -24.67 -40.99
N ALA A 160 -6.34 -23.81 -40.74
CA ALA A 160 -5.98 -22.66 -41.56
C ALA A 160 -4.67 -22.86 -42.36
N LEU A 161 -4.01 -24.02 -42.28
CA LEU A 161 -2.75 -24.31 -42.98
C LEU A 161 -2.94 -25.32 -44.11
N SER A 162 -2.38 -25.05 -45.28
CA SER A 162 -2.43 -25.98 -46.41
C SER A 162 -1.19 -25.97 -47.30
N ARG A 163 -0.92 -27.11 -47.95
CA ARG A 163 0.02 -27.23 -49.08
C ARG A 163 -0.70 -27.17 -50.44
N SER A 164 -2.02 -27.02 -50.43
CA SER A 164 -2.90 -26.93 -51.60
C SER A 164 -3.69 -25.61 -51.60
N ASN A 165 -3.95 -25.06 -52.79
CA ASN A 165 -4.74 -23.83 -53.00
C ASN A 165 -6.25 -24.07 -53.15
N SER A 166 -6.72 -25.30 -52.93
CA SER A 166 -8.10 -25.72 -53.20
C SER A 166 -8.73 -26.53 -52.06
N THR A 167 -7.92 -27.05 -51.15
CA THR A 167 -8.31 -27.95 -50.05
C THR A 167 -7.38 -27.69 -48.88
N VAL A 168 -7.88 -27.74 -47.65
CA VAL A 168 -7.05 -27.60 -46.43
C VAL A 168 -6.34 -28.92 -46.15
N THR A 169 -5.00 -28.96 -46.20
CA THR A 169 -4.22 -30.18 -45.92
C THR A 169 -3.76 -30.32 -44.47
N GLY A 170 -3.98 -29.31 -43.62
CA GLY A 170 -3.64 -29.36 -42.20
C GLY A 170 -2.20 -29.01 -41.84
N ASN A 171 -1.41 -28.43 -42.77
CA ASN A 171 0.04 -28.26 -42.63
C ASN A 171 0.67 -27.36 -43.70
N LEU A 172 1.87 -26.86 -43.41
CA LEU A 172 2.82 -26.30 -44.39
C LEU A 172 3.99 -27.27 -44.64
N ALA A 173 4.62 -27.21 -45.81
CA ALA A 173 5.80 -28.02 -46.13
C ALA A 173 7.08 -27.34 -45.58
N ARG A 174 7.85 -28.03 -44.75
CA ARG A 174 9.13 -27.56 -44.20
C ARG A 174 10.33 -28.08 -45.01
N THR A 175 11.21 -27.19 -45.43
CA THR A 175 12.58 -27.51 -45.88
C THR A 175 13.61 -27.03 -44.87
N GLY A 176 14.80 -27.62 -44.89
CA GLY A 176 15.87 -27.36 -43.91
C GLY A 176 16.17 -28.59 -43.05
N PRO A 177 16.81 -28.44 -41.89
CA PRO A 177 16.97 -29.51 -40.91
C PRO A 177 15.63 -30.16 -40.56
N GLY A 178 15.56 -31.49 -40.56
CA GLY A 178 14.32 -32.22 -40.28
C GLY A 178 13.17 -31.89 -41.24
N ALA A 179 13.44 -31.71 -42.53
CA ALA A 179 12.42 -31.44 -43.56
C ALA A 179 11.21 -32.40 -43.47
N GLY A 180 10.00 -31.87 -43.69
CA GLY A 180 8.76 -32.58 -43.40
C GLY A 180 7.50 -31.73 -43.64
N ASN A 181 6.42 -32.01 -42.92
CA ASN A 181 5.20 -31.19 -42.93
C ASN A 181 4.83 -30.84 -41.48
N ASP A 182 4.64 -29.55 -41.20
CA ASP A 182 4.29 -29.07 -39.85
C ASP A 182 2.84 -28.61 -39.81
N SER A 183 2.08 -29.11 -38.84
CA SER A 183 0.66 -28.77 -38.61
C SER A 183 0.44 -27.56 -37.70
N SER A 184 1.51 -27.08 -37.07
CA SER A 184 1.60 -25.82 -36.35
C SER A 184 3.05 -25.34 -36.45
N LEU A 185 3.26 -24.03 -36.52
CA LEU A 185 4.58 -23.41 -36.48
C LEU A 185 4.76 -22.79 -35.09
N ASP A 186 4.84 -23.63 -34.06
CA ASP A 186 5.15 -23.24 -32.68
C ASP A 186 6.25 -24.16 -32.16
N PHE A 187 7.48 -23.65 -32.20
CA PHE A 187 8.72 -24.28 -31.81
C PHE A 187 9.36 -23.48 -30.68
N THR A 188 8.62 -23.29 -29.59
CA THR A 188 9.09 -22.63 -28.36
C THR A 188 9.56 -23.67 -27.33
N SER A 189 10.34 -23.28 -26.33
CA SER A 189 10.82 -24.23 -25.29
C SER A 189 9.71 -24.82 -24.42
N VAL A 190 8.52 -24.19 -24.38
CA VAL A 190 7.31 -24.72 -23.73
C VAL A 190 6.39 -25.49 -24.68
N SER A 191 6.62 -25.43 -25.99
CA SER A 191 5.82 -26.16 -26.98
C SER A 191 6.11 -27.65 -26.95
N ALA A 192 5.15 -28.47 -27.37
CA ALA A 192 5.36 -29.91 -27.55
C ALA A 192 6.38 -30.25 -28.65
N ALA A 193 6.69 -29.32 -29.55
CA ALA A 193 7.68 -29.51 -30.61
C ALA A 193 9.12 -29.18 -30.17
N GLY A 194 9.28 -28.41 -29.09
CA GLY A 194 10.57 -27.89 -28.63
C GLY A 194 11.19 -26.85 -29.57
N GLN A 195 12.40 -26.42 -29.25
CA GLN A 195 13.15 -25.42 -30.03
C GLN A 195 13.75 -26.00 -31.31
N LEU A 196 13.92 -25.16 -32.34
CA LEU A 196 14.61 -25.54 -33.58
C LEU A 196 16.13 -25.53 -33.39
N ALA A 197 16.79 -26.58 -33.88
CA ALA A 197 18.27 -26.63 -33.94
C ALA A 197 18.86 -25.53 -34.85
N PRO A 198 20.17 -25.23 -34.79
CA PRO A 198 20.85 -24.37 -35.76
C PRO A 198 20.56 -24.74 -37.21
N GLY A 199 20.36 -23.74 -38.08
CA GLY A 199 20.15 -23.92 -39.51
C GLY A 199 19.05 -23.03 -40.12
N VAL A 200 18.90 -23.16 -41.45
CA VAL A 200 17.93 -22.41 -42.24
C VAL A 200 16.69 -23.25 -42.49
N TYR A 201 15.53 -22.72 -42.10
CA TYR A 201 14.23 -23.33 -42.29
C TYR A 201 13.38 -22.50 -43.24
N SER A 202 12.55 -23.17 -44.05
CA SER A 202 11.51 -22.52 -44.84
C SER A 202 10.22 -23.33 -44.78
N TRP A 203 9.09 -22.66 -44.55
CA TRP A 203 7.76 -23.24 -44.64
C TRP A 203 7.02 -22.64 -45.83
N THR A 204 6.48 -23.49 -46.69
CA THR A 204 5.79 -23.07 -47.92
C THR A 204 4.42 -23.73 -48.03
N GLY A 205 3.42 -22.95 -48.43
CA GLY A 205 2.05 -23.42 -48.65
C GLY A 205 1.08 -22.25 -48.77
N TYR A 206 -0.04 -22.34 -48.05
CA TYR A 206 -1.15 -21.39 -48.08
C TYR A 206 -1.74 -21.23 -46.68
N VAL A 207 -2.16 -20.01 -46.34
CA VAL A 207 -3.11 -19.76 -45.25
C VAL A 207 -4.52 -19.79 -45.84
N TYR A 208 -5.39 -20.65 -45.30
CA TYR A 208 -6.81 -20.67 -45.65
C TYR A 208 -7.59 -19.70 -44.76
N VAL A 209 -8.38 -18.84 -45.40
CA VAL A 209 -9.23 -17.84 -44.74
C VAL A 209 -10.69 -18.29 -44.90
N PRO A 210 -11.35 -18.82 -43.86
CA PRO A 210 -12.71 -19.36 -43.98
C PRO A 210 -13.76 -18.25 -44.17
N THR A 211 -13.55 -17.10 -43.53
CA THR A 211 -14.47 -15.95 -43.49
C THR A 211 -13.68 -14.67 -43.74
N THR A 212 -14.26 -13.72 -44.48
CA THR A 212 -13.64 -12.41 -44.71
C THR A 212 -13.45 -11.69 -43.37
N ASP A 213 -12.21 -11.34 -43.04
CA ASP A 213 -11.86 -10.62 -41.81
C ASP A 213 -10.54 -9.86 -41.99
N THR A 214 -10.25 -8.93 -41.07
CA THR A 214 -8.94 -8.28 -40.95
C THR A 214 -7.99 -9.16 -40.15
N TYR A 215 -6.87 -9.51 -40.75
CA TYR A 215 -5.84 -10.35 -40.15
C TYR A 215 -4.60 -9.56 -39.75
N THR A 216 -4.10 -9.81 -38.55
CA THR A 216 -2.74 -9.44 -38.14
C THR A 216 -1.93 -10.71 -37.96
N PHE A 217 -0.80 -10.82 -38.65
CA PHE A 217 0.13 -11.93 -38.46
C PHE A 217 1.23 -11.50 -37.50
N ALA A 218 1.67 -12.46 -36.69
CA ALA A 218 2.72 -12.29 -35.71
C ALA A 218 3.78 -13.37 -35.89
N VAL A 219 5.04 -12.99 -35.64
CA VAL A 219 6.17 -13.90 -35.53
C VAL A 219 6.87 -13.60 -34.21
N GLN A 220 7.16 -14.64 -33.45
CA GLN A 220 8.01 -14.55 -32.27
C GLN A 220 9.25 -15.42 -32.47
N GLN A 221 10.42 -14.91 -32.10
CA GLN A 221 11.66 -15.69 -32.12
C GLN A 221 12.59 -15.36 -30.94
N SER A 222 13.51 -16.25 -30.58
CA SER A 222 14.53 -15.97 -29.57
C SER A 222 15.32 -14.69 -29.90
N ALA A 223 15.61 -13.86 -28.90
CA ALA A 223 16.37 -12.62 -29.06
C ALA A 223 17.80 -12.80 -29.64
N SER A 224 18.33 -14.03 -29.63
CA SER A 224 19.58 -14.40 -30.31
C SER A 224 19.50 -14.35 -31.85
N VAL A 225 18.31 -14.48 -32.44
CA VAL A 225 18.11 -14.51 -33.89
C VAL A 225 17.83 -13.11 -34.44
N ALA A 226 18.70 -12.66 -35.34
CA ALA A 226 18.65 -11.31 -35.90
C ALA A 226 17.36 -11.02 -36.68
N ALA A 227 16.94 -9.74 -36.67
CA ALA A 227 15.76 -9.25 -37.38
C ALA A 227 15.67 -9.68 -38.85
N GLY A 228 16.76 -9.51 -39.60
CA GLY A 228 16.83 -9.79 -41.03
C GLY A 228 16.83 -11.28 -41.39
N ASN A 229 16.95 -12.16 -40.40
CA ASN A 229 16.96 -13.61 -40.59
C ASN A 229 15.54 -14.21 -40.65
N VAL A 230 14.51 -13.38 -40.55
CA VAL A 230 13.10 -13.80 -40.60
C VAL A 230 12.37 -13.04 -41.70
N THR A 231 11.80 -13.77 -42.66
CA THR A 231 10.96 -13.16 -43.71
C THR A 231 9.63 -13.88 -43.84
N VAL A 232 8.58 -13.11 -44.13
CA VAL A 232 7.25 -13.65 -44.45
C VAL A 232 6.79 -13.07 -45.78
N THR A 233 6.59 -13.93 -46.76
CA THR A 233 5.98 -13.60 -48.05
C THR A 233 4.55 -14.08 -48.04
N LEU A 234 3.59 -13.15 -48.04
CA LEU A 234 2.15 -13.43 -48.14
C LEU A 234 1.64 -12.77 -49.43
N ASP A 235 0.91 -13.52 -50.26
CA ASP A 235 0.38 -13.07 -51.55
C ASP A 235 1.45 -12.42 -52.45
N GLY A 236 2.63 -13.05 -52.50
CA GLY A 236 3.80 -12.56 -53.25
C GLY A 236 4.50 -11.33 -52.65
N THR A 237 3.94 -10.72 -51.59
CA THR A 237 4.53 -9.55 -50.92
C THR A 237 5.44 -10.00 -49.78
N THR A 238 6.74 -10.05 -50.06
CA THR A 238 7.79 -10.32 -49.06
C THR A 238 7.93 -9.17 -48.07
N ARG A 239 7.88 -9.50 -46.78
CA ARG A 239 8.11 -8.58 -45.67
C ARG A 239 9.30 -9.08 -44.85
N THR A 240 10.38 -8.29 -44.84
CA THR A 240 11.40 -8.39 -43.80
C THR A 240 10.84 -7.69 -42.57
N LEU A 241 10.64 -8.44 -41.48
CA LEU A 241 10.05 -7.89 -40.27
C LEU A 241 11.10 -7.02 -39.54
N ALA A 242 11.11 -5.72 -39.82
CA ALA A 242 11.97 -4.75 -39.12
C ALA A 242 11.56 -4.60 -37.62
N ASN A 243 12.32 -3.81 -36.86
CA ASN A 243 12.28 -3.83 -35.38
C ASN A 243 10.89 -3.57 -34.76
N ALA A 244 10.74 -4.13 -33.56
CA ALA A 244 9.47 -4.43 -32.91
C ALA A 244 8.46 -3.27 -32.92
N ALA A 245 7.27 -3.55 -33.46
CA ALA A 245 6.07 -2.99 -32.86
C ALA A 245 5.97 -3.56 -31.44
N ASN A 246 6.03 -2.71 -30.43
CA ASN A 246 5.63 -3.12 -29.08
C ASN A 246 4.20 -3.66 -29.18
N VAL A 247 3.95 -4.80 -28.55
CA VAL A 247 2.67 -5.50 -28.53
C VAL A 247 1.54 -4.58 -28.03
N TYR A 248 1.86 -3.59 -27.19
CA TYR A 248 0.94 -2.59 -26.66
C TYR A 248 1.15 -1.15 -27.20
N GLY A 249 1.99 -0.94 -28.21
CA GLY A 249 2.28 0.39 -28.76
C GLY A 249 3.37 1.19 -28.03
N ALA A 250 3.61 2.44 -28.41
CA ALA A 250 4.78 3.21 -27.92
C ALA A 250 4.69 3.62 -26.44
N THR A 251 3.54 3.43 -25.79
CA THR A 251 3.35 3.53 -24.35
C THR A 251 3.48 2.13 -23.77
N THR A 252 4.59 1.89 -23.06
CA THR A 252 5.02 0.57 -22.58
C THR A 252 4.58 0.31 -21.14
N PRO A 253 3.43 -0.36 -20.88
CA PRO A 253 3.25 -1.05 -19.59
C PRO A 253 4.46 -1.96 -19.38
N GLY A 254 4.91 -2.13 -18.14
CA GLY A 254 6.27 -2.57 -17.81
C GLY A 254 6.58 -4.02 -18.08
N THR A 255 6.58 -4.37 -19.37
CA THR A 255 7.29 -5.55 -19.84
C THR A 255 8.79 -5.32 -19.63
N PRO A 256 9.51 -6.24 -18.97
CA PRO A 256 10.91 -6.46 -19.30
C PRO A 256 10.96 -6.67 -20.81
N THR A 257 11.76 -5.87 -21.51
CA THR A 257 11.78 -5.87 -22.98
C THR A 257 11.99 -7.30 -23.51
N ASN A 258 11.11 -7.73 -24.41
CA ASN A 258 11.07 -9.08 -24.98
C ASN A 258 10.72 -10.25 -24.03
N ALA A 259 10.23 -10.08 -22.80
CA ALA A 259 9.74 -11.24 -22.02
C ALA A 259 8.52 -11.90 -22.69
N GLY A 260 8.75 -12.82 -23.63
CA GLY A 260 7.70 -13.48 -24.39
C GLY A 260 6.75 -14.25 -23.49
N TYR A 261 5.45 -14.00 -23.64
CA TYR A 261 4.43 -14.61 -22.78
C TYR A 261 4.06 -16.04 -23.17
N THR A 262 4.64 -16.56 -24.26
CA THR A 262 4.74 -18.01 -24.52
C THR A 262 6.04 -18.58 -23.93
N GLU A 263 7.15 -17.85 -24.04
CA GLU A 263 8.47 -18.22 -23.53
C GLU A 263 9.27 -16.94 -23.27
N PRO A 264 9.92 -16.78 -22.09
CA PRO A 264 10.67 -15.56 -21.80
C PRO A 264 11.74 -15.24 -22.86
N LEU A 265 11.93 -13.95 -23.12
CA LEU A 265 12.96 -13.40 -24.03
C LEU A 265 12.74 -13.64 -25.54
N LEU A 266 11.51 -13.98 -25.98
CA LEU A 266 11.12 -13.90 -27.40
C LEU A 266 10.87 -12.45 -27.87
N THR A 267 11.48 -12.09 -28.99
CA THR A 267 11.16 -10.86 -29.74
C THR A 267 9.88 -11.05 -30.54
N ASN A 268 8.83 -10.28 -30.23
CA ASN A 268 7.59 -10.26 -31.01
C ASN A 268 7.65 -9.27 -32.18
N ARG A 269 7.10 -9.64 -33.33
CA ARG A 269 6.99 -8.81 -34.54
C ARG A 269 5.64 -9.05 -35.21
N THR A 270 4.92 -7.99 -35.56
CA THR A 270 3.61 -8.10 -36.22
C THR A 270 3.59 -7.38 -37.56
N PHE A 271 2.68 -7.81 -38.44
CA PHE A 271 2.24 -7.02 -39.58
C PHE A 271 0.74 -7.23 -39.82
N SER A 272 0.03 -6.15 -40.14
CA SER A 272 -1.34 -6.29 -40.64
C SER A 272 -1.31 -6.74 -42.10
N ALA A 273 -2.13 -7.74 -42.41
CA ALA A 273 -2.42 -8.15 -43.79
C ALA A 273 -3.63 -7.40 -44.37
N GLY A 274 -4.29 -6.56 -43.58
CA GLY A 274 -5.57 -5.95 -43.94
C GLY A 274 -6.71 -6.98 -43.99
N SER A 275 -7.75 -6.68 -44.74
CA SER A 275 -8.87 -7.60 -44.96
C SER A 275 -8.47 -8.69 -45.95
N LEU A 276 -8.48 -9.95 -45.49
CA LEU A 276 -8.39 -11.12 -46.36
C LEU A 276 -9.79 -11.63 -46.72
N THR A 277 -9.93 -12.30 -47.86
CA THR A 277 -11.25 -12.73 -48.39
C THR A 277 -11.63 -14.10 -47.86
N GLY A 278 -12.92 -14.30 -47.53
CA GLY A 278 -13.44 -15.60 -47.12
C GLY A 278 -13.47 -16.62 -48.26
N GLY A 279 -13.14 -17.87 -47.94
CA GLY A 279 -13.09 -18.99 -48.89
C GLY A 279 -11.81 -19.08 -49.72
N THR A 280 -10.82 -18.19 -49.52
CA THR A 280 -9.60 -18.16 -50.35
C THR A 280 -8.35 -18.72 -49.64
N PHE A 281 -7.41 -19.20 -50.45
CA PHE A 281 -6.10 -19.71 -50.04
C PHE A 281 -5.03 -18.69 -50.42
N HIS A 282 -4.41 -18.08 -49.42
CA HIS A 282 -3.38 -17.04 -49.57
C HIS A 282 -2.00 -17.68 -49.56
N PRO A 283 -1.25 -17.74 -50.69
CA PRO A 283 0.08 -18.35 -50.71
C PRO A 283 1.02 -17.68 -49.71
N ILE A 284 1.68 -18.52 -48.91
CA ILE A 284 2.61 -18.10 -47.88
C ILE A 284 3.95 -18.85 -47.98
N THR A 285 5.04 -18.09 -47.85
CA THR A 285 6.39 -18.60 -47.61
C THR A 285 6.96 -17.90 -46.39
N ILE A 286 7.48 -18.66 -45.43
CA ILE A 286 8.11 -18.15 -44.21
C ILE A 286 9.53 -18.70 -44.18
N THR A 287 10.53 -17.85 -44.02
CA THR A 287 11.91 -18.28 -43.77
C THR A 287 12.36 -17.89 -42.36
N PHE A 288 13.07 -18.81 -41.71
CA PHE A 288 13.69 -18.61 -40.40
C PHE A 288 15.13 -19.10 -40.47
N ASN A 289 16.08 -18.17 -40.41
CA ASN A 289 17.49 -18.48 -40.45
C ASN A 289 18.12 -18.41 -39.05
N ASN A 290 18.24 -19.57 -38.40
CA ASN A 290 18.99 -19.70 -37.16
C ASN A 290 20.49 -19.97 -37.45
N ASP A 291 21.19 -18.94 -37.94
CA ASP A 291 22.66 -18.90 -38.09
C ASP A 291 23.39 -18.77 -36.73
N THR A 292 22.71 -18.98 -35.61
CA THR A 292 23.32 -18.92 -34.27
C THR A 292 23.89 -20.29 -33.86
N ALA A 293 24.78 -20.30 -32.86
CA ALA A 293 25.42 -21.53 -32.40
C ALA A 293 24.52 -22.48 -31.59
N GLY A 294 23.26 -22.10 -31.30
CA GLY A 294 22.37 -22.82 -30.40
C GLY A 294 20.97 -23.06 -30.95
N ALA A 295 20.19 -23.87 -30.25
CA ALA A 295 18.77 -23.99 -30.55
C ALA A 295 18.07 -22.64 -30.33
N ALA A 296 17.08 -22.34 -31.16
CA ALA A 296 16.32 -21.10 -31.09
C ALA A 296 14.83 -21.37 -31.25
N SER A 297 14.04 -20.58 -30.56
CA SER A 297 12.59 -20.63 -30.59
C SER A 297 12.02 -19.88 -31.78
N PHE A 298 10.94 -20.39 -32.35
CA PHE A 298 10.21 -19.77 -33.45
C PHE A 298 8.71 -20.07 -33.36
N ARG A 299 7.86 -19.03 -33.44
CA ARG A 299 6.40 -19.15 -33.45
C ARG A 299 5.81 -18.25 -34.53
N PHE A 300 4.92 -18.80 -35.35
CA PHE A 300 4.12 -18.07 -36.34
C PHE A 300 2.65 -18.12 -35.98
N ALA A 301 2.06 -16.95 -35.82
CA ALA A 301 0.77 -16.75 -35.23
C ALA A 301 -0.08 -15.74 -36.01
N TYR A 302 -1.37 -15.69 -35.72
CA TYR A 302 -2.28 -14.68 -36.24
C TYR A 302 -3.34 -14.26 -35.22
N SER A 303 -4.00 -13.14 -35.47
CA SER A 303 -5.23 -12.72 -34.83
C SER A 303 -6.22 -12.15 -35.87
N ARG A 304 -7.50 -12.29 -35.56
CA ARG A 304 -8.66 -11.92 -36.39
C ARG A 304 -9.47 -10.84 -35.69
N ALA A 305 -9.81 -9.76 -36.39
CA ALA A 305 -10.49 -8.62 -35.78
C ALA A 305 -11.92 -8.95 -35.31
N GLN A 306 -12.65 -9.83 -36.00
CA GLN A 306 -14.00 -10.25 -35.61
C GLN A 306 -14.08 -11.75 -35.31
N GLY A 307 -13.39 -12.59 -36.08
CA GLY A 307 -13.47 -14.06 -35.96
C GLY A 307 -12.96 -14.61 -34.63
N ASP A 308 -11.98 -13.96 -33.98
CA ASP A 308 -11.56 -14.36 -32.63
C ASP A 308 -12.64 -14.01 -31.58
N ILE A 309 -13.33 -12.88 -31.74
CA ILE A 309 -14.46 -12.48 -30.88
C ILE A 309 -15.63 -13.44 -31.06
N ASP A 310 -15.95 -13.81 -32.31
CA ASP A 310 -17.03 -14.73 -32.64
C ASP A 310 -16.75 -16.15 -32.10
N ASP A 311 -15.51 -16.63 -32.21
CA ASP A 311 -15.09 -17.92 -31.67
C ASP A 311 -15.08 -17.93 -30.13
N ALA A 312 -14.66 -16.83 -29.48
CA ALA A 312 -14.77 -16.67 -28.03
C ALA A 312 -16.24 -16.67 -27.57
N ALA A 313 -17.11 -15.91 -28.23
CA ALA A 313 -18.55 -15.90 -27.94
C ALA A 313 -19.18 -17.29 -28.18
N ALA A 314 -18.83 -17.98 -29.26
CA ALA A 314 -19.30 -19.34 -29.55
C ALA A 314 -18.83 -20.33 -28.48
N ALA A 315 -17.56 -20.27 -28.07
CA ALA A 315 -17.00 -21.10 -26.99
C ALA A 315 -17.68 -20.83 -25.64
N GLY A 316 -18.20 -19.63 -25.40
CA GLY A 316 -18.90 -19.28 -24.16
C GLY A 316 -20.27 -19.94 -23.99
N ARG A 317 -20.92 -20.39 -25.08
CA ARG A 317 -22.31 -20.84 -25.05
C ARG A 317 -22.51 -22.08 -24.19
N GLY A 318 -23.52 -22.04 -23.32
CA GLY A 318 -23.91 -23.17 -22.45
C GLY A 318 -22.94 -23.48 -21.30
N LYS A 319 -21.81 -22.77 -21.20
CA LYS A 319 -20.87 -22.88 -20.08
C LYS A 319 -21.43 -22.25 -18.82
N LYS A 320 -20.96 -22.73 -17.67
CA LYS A 320 -21.35 -22.23 -16.34
C LYS A 320 -21.00 -20.76 -16.14
N ALA A 321 -19.83 -20.34 -16.62
CA ALA A 321 -19.38 -18.95 -16.60
C ALA A 321 -18.47 -18.64 -17.80
N ALA A 322 -18.34 -17.35 -18.12
CA ALA A 322 -17.37 -16.84 -19.08
C ALA A 322 -16.58 -15.68 -18.46
N ILE A 323 -15.26 -15.79 -18.38
CA ILE A 323 -14.37 -14.74 -17.88
C ILE A 323 -13.76 -14.01 -19.07
N VAL A 324 -13.99 -12.70 -19.16
CA VAL A 324 -13.44 -11.82 -20.19
C VAL A 324 -12.44 -10.86 -19.54
N PHE A 325 -11.18 -10.93 -19.97
CA PHE A 325 -10.12 -10.04 -19.52
C PHE A 325 -9.96 -8.84 -20.46
N VAL A 326 -9.89 -7.62 -19.90
CA VAL A 326 -9.73 -6.37 -20.67
C VAL A 326 -8.75 -5.40 -19.97
N ASN A 327 -8.15 -4.51 -20.76
CA ASN A 327 -7.33 -3.39 -20.27
C ASN A 327 -7.62 -2.12 -21.09
N ASP A 328 -7.09 -0.99 -20.62
CA ASP A 328 -7.25 0.33 -21.23
C ASP A 328 -6.11 0.75 -22.18
N GLY A 329 -5.13 -0.13 -22.45
CA GLY A 329 -4.02 0.14 -23.36
C GLY A 329 -3.09 1.27 -22.91
N VAL A 330 -2.99 1.50 -21.59
CA VAL A 330 -2.10 2.41 -20.84
C VAL A 330 -1.51 3.61 -21.61
N GLY A 331 -1.96 4.81 -21.23
CA GLY A 331 -1.55 6.07 -21.87
C GLY A 331 -2.58 6.60 -22.89
N ALA A 332 -3.68 5.87 -23.10
CA ALA A 332 -4.80 6.30 -23.93
C ALA A 332 -5.56 7.49 -23.31
N VAL A 333 -5.17 8.72 -23.67
CA VAL A 333 -6.01 9.90 -23.47
C VAL A 333 -7.21 9.80 -24.41
N SER A 334 -8.39 9.53 -23.88
CA SER A 334 -9.61 9.52 -24.68
C SER A 334 -10.16 10.92 -24.90
N THR A 335 -10.77 11.15 -26.06
CA THR A 335 -11.58 12.35 -26.31
C THR A 335 -12.96 11.98 -26.86
N THR A 336 -13.93 12.86 -26.61
CA THR A 336 -15.30 12.76 -27.16
C THR A 336 -15.59 14.01 -28.01
N PRO A 337 -16.43 13.93 -29.06
CA PRO A 337 -16.82 15.11 -29.84
C PRO A 337 -17.31 16.25 -28.94
N ASN A 338 -16.85 17.47 -29.22
CA ASN A 338 -17.31 18.66 -28.53
C ASN A 338 -18.71 19.04 -29.06
N PRO A 339 -19.77 19.03 -28.22
CA PRO A 339 -21.12 19.38 -28.65
C PRO A 339 -21.29 20.86 -29.02
N ASP A 340 -20.39 21.72 -28.56
CA ASP A 340 -20.48 23.18 -28.70
C ASP A 340 -19.55 23.77 -29.77
N VAL A 341 -18.48 23.06 -30.13
CA VAL A 341 -17.54 23.48 -31.17
C VAL A 341 -17.44 22.37 -32.22
N PRO A 342 -18.28 22.42 -33.28
CA PRO A 342 -18.31 21.39 -34.31
C PRO A 342 -16.92 21.17 -34.94
N GLY A 343 -16.46 19.91 -34.93
CA GLY A 343 -15.16 19.51 -35.47
C GLY A 343 -14.01 19.47 -34.45
N THR A 344 -14.24 19.76 -33.16
CA THR A 344 -13.25 19.56 -32.09
C THR A 344 -13.65 18.43 -31.13
N THR A 345 -12.74 18.04 -30.24
CA THR A 345 -12.97 16.98 -29.23
C THR A 345 -12.48 17.41 -27.85
N ILE A 346 -13.13 16.97 -26.78
CA ILE A 346 -12.76 17.26 -25.39
C ILE A 346 -12.25 16.02 -24.66
N SER A 347 -11.42 16.19 -23.64
CA SER A 347 -10.97 15.11 -22.76
C SER A 347 -12.16 14.32 -22.20
N ALA A 348 -12.08 13.00 -22.26
CA ALA A 348 -13.10 12.08 -21.78
C ALA A 348 -12.50 11.12 -20.74
N PRO A 349 -13.33 10.39 -19.95
CA PRO A 349 -12.89 9.21 -19.24
C PRO A 349 -12.16 8.26 -20.19
N VAL A 350 -11.14 7.56 -19.68
CA VAL A 350 -10.42 6.54 -20.46
C VAL A 350 -11.43 5.52 -21.00
N GLN A 351 -11.26 5.08 -22.24
CA GLN A 351 -12.14 4.09 -22.86
C GLN A 351 -11.39 2.79 -23.02
N LEU A 352 -12.06 1.68 -22.69
CA LEU A 352 -11.65 0.39 -23.24
C LEU A 352 -11.72 0.45 -24.77
N SER A 353 -10.80 -0.22 -25.46
CA SER A 353 -10.79 -0.24 -26.93
C SER A 353 -12.12 -0.79 -27.49
N ASP A 354 -12.50 -0.34 -28.70
CA ASP A 354 -13.69 -0.88 -29.41
C ASP A 354 -13.67 -2.40 -29.49
N ALA A 355 -12.49 -3.00 -29.68
CA ALA A 355 -12.31 -4.44 -29.71
C ALA A 355 -12.61 -5.09 -28.34
N SER A 356 -12.19 -4.46 -27.23
CA SER A 356 -12.49 -4.93 -25.87
C SER A 356 -13.99 -4.83 -25.56
N ASN A 357 -14.62 -3.70 -25.90
CA ASN A 357 -16.06 -3.50 -25.72
C ASN A 357 -16.90 -4.47 -26.56
N LYS A 358 -16.49 -4.75 -27.81
CA LYS A 358 -17.12 -5.77 -28.68
C LYS A 358 -16.96 -7.17 -28.10
N LEU A 359 -15.76 -7.53 -27.63
CA LEU A 359 -15.51 -8.84 -27.01
C LEU A 359 -16.42 -9.09 -25.81
N VAL A 360 -16.45 -8.16 -24.84
CA VAL A 360 -17.31 -8.29 -23.66
C VAL A 360 -18.78 -8.38 -24.06
N SER A 361 -19.23 -7.53 -24.99
CA SER A 361 -20.64 -7.52 -25.44
C SER A 361 -21.04 -8.82 -26.15
N ALA A 362 -20.18 -9.36 -27.02
CA ALA A 362 -20.45 -10.60 -27.76
C ALA A 362 -20.46 -11.83 -26.83
N VAL A 363 -19.52 -11.90 -25.88
CA VAL A 363 -19.46 -12.98 -24.89
C VAL A 363 -20.63 -12.89 -23.91
N ALA A 364 -21.00 -11.70 -23.43
CA ALA A 364 -22.17 -11.49 -22.58
C ALA A 364 -23.50 -11.88 -23.26
N ALA A 365 -23.64 -11.57 -24.56
CA ALA A 365 -24.80 -11.97 -25.34
C ALA A 365 -24.86 -13.50 -25.56
N ALA A 366 -23.72 -14.19 -25.60
CA ALA A 366 -23.64 -15.64 -25.77
C ALA A 366 -23.67 -16.43 -24.45
N ASN A 367 -23.26 -15.81 -23.33
CA ASN A 367 -23.31 -16.37 -21.99
C ASN A 367 -23.71 -15.28 -20.96
N PRO A 368 -24.92 -15.33 -20.40
CA PRO A 368 -25.40 -14.35 -19.43
C PRO A 368 -24.70 -14.46 -18.06
N ASN A 369 -23.85 -15.47 -17.83
CA ASN A 369 -22.97 -15.60 -16.67
C ASN A 369 -21.55 -15.08 -16.98
N THR A 370 -21.46 -13.95 -17.68
CA THR A 370 -20.20 -13.30 -17.98
C THR A 370 -19.66 -12.52 -16.78
N ILE A 371 -18.38 -12.71 -16.51
CA ILE A 371 -17.55 -12.06 -15.50
C ILE A 371 -16.49 -11.26 -16.26
N VAL A 372 -16.33 -9.98 -15.95
CA VAL A 372 -15.29 -9.14 -16.56
C VAL A 372 -14.19 -8.87 -15.54
N VAL A 373 -12.95 -9.13 -15.92
CA VAL A 373 -11.76 -8.77 -15.15
C VAL A 373 -11.05 -7.64 -15.88
N MET A 374 -10.87 -6.53 -15.19
CA MET A 374 -10.32 -5.30 -15.75
C MET A 374 -8.96 -5.01 -15.13
N ASN A 375 -8.00 -4.62 -15.96
CA ASN A 375 -6.74 -4.02 -15.53
C ASN A 375 -6.66 -2.62 -16.14
N THR A 376 -7.07 -1.60 -15.39
CA THR A 376 -7.14 -0.21 -15.89
C THR A 376 -6.42 0.78 -14.98
N ALA A 377 -5.94 1.88 -15.56
CA ALA A 377 -5.27 2.95 -14.84
C ALA A 377 -6.26 3.89 -14.14
N ASN A 378 -7.44 4.04 -14.73
CA ASN A 378 -8.44 5.06 -14.42
C ASN A 378 -9.85 4.51 -14.66
N PRO A 379 -10.90 5.13 -14.09
CA PRO A 379 -12.28 4.77 -14.39
C PRO A 379 -12.58 4.76 -15.89
N VAL A 380 -13.01 3.59 -16.38
CA VAL A 380 -13.45 3.41 -17.77
C VAL A 380 -14.97 3.38 -17.88
N LEU A 381 -15.51 3.75 -19.04
CA LEU A 381 -16.92 3.50 -19.33
C LEU A 381 -17.16 2.02 -19.62
N MET A 382 -18.24 1.49 -19.05
CA MET A 382 -18.64 0.10 -19.15
C MET A 382 -20.04 0.01 -19.79
N PRO A 383 -20.20 0.23 -21.11
CA PRO A 383 -21.52 0.23 -21.77
C PRO A 383 -22.23 -1.14 -21.70
N TRP A 384 -21.50 -2.19 -21.34
CA TRP A 384 -21.97 -3.56 -21.14
C TRP A 384 -22.25 -3.92 -19.67
N PHE A 385 -22.08 -3.00 -18.71
CA PHE A 385 -22.15 -3.27 -17.26
C PHE A 385 -23.45 -3.96 -16.81
N ASP A 386 -24.59 -3.57 -17.38
CA ASP A 386 -25.89 -4.14 -17.03
C ASP A 386 -26.08 -5.58 -17.61
N ASN A 387 -25.28 -5.96 -18.62
CA ASN A 387 -25.38 -7.26 -19.31
C ASN A 387 -24.44 -8.35 -18.76
N VAL A 388 -23.55 -8.02 -17.81
CA VAL A 388 -22.61 -8.97 -17.18
C VAL A 388 -22.99 -9.21 -15.71
N LYS A 389 -22.64 -10.36 -15.14
CA LYS A 389 -22.93 -10.67 -13.73
C LYS A 389 -21.95 -10.03 -12.77
N SER A 390 -20.67 -10.03 -13.13
CA SER A 390 -19.61 -9.57 -12.24
C SER A 390 -18.58 -8.74 -12.97
N VAL A 391 -18.03 -7.76 -12.25
CA VAL A 391 -16.94 -6.92 -12.70
C VAL A 391 -15.95 -6.79 -11.55
N LEU A 392 -14.71 -7.20 -11.80
CA LEU A 392 -13.59 -7.13 -10.86
C LEU A 392 -12.52 -6.22 -11.46
N GLU A 393 -12.25 -5.08 -10.83
CA GLU A 393 -11.12 -4.22 -11.16
C GLU A 393 -9.90 -4.68 -10.37
N MET A 394 -8.86 -5.08 -11.08
CA MET A 394 -7.57 -5.48 -10.53
C MET A 394 -6.55 -4.34 -10.56
N TRP A 395 -6.84 -3.23 -11.25
CA TRP A 395 -5.89 -2.16 -11.57
C TRP A 395 -4.67 -2.74 -12.31
N PHE A 396 -3.51 -2.12 -12.14
CA PHE A 396 -2.24 -2.75 -12.46
C PHE A 396 -1.72 -3.46 -11.19
N ALA A 397 -1.82 -4.79 -11.20
CA ALA A 397 -1.81 -5.62 -9.99
C ALA A 397 -0.40 -6.13 -9.60
N GLY A 398 0.65 -5.49 -10.10
CA GLY A 398 2.05 -5.87 -9.88
C GLY A 398 2.41 -7.28 -10.36
N GLN A 399 3.62 -7.71 -10.03
CA GLN A 399 4.20 -8.99 -10.45
C GLN A 399 3.47 -10.24 -9.92
N GLU A 400 2.58 -10.10 -8.93
CA GLU A 400 1.74 -11.20 -8.41
C GLU A 400 0.25 -11.03 -8.78
N GLY A 401 -0.05 -10.16 -9.75
CA GLY A 401 -1.42 -9.90 -10.17
C GLY A 401 -2.12 -11.14 -10.75
N GLY A 402 -1.38 -12.04 -11.41
CA GLY A 402 -1.91 -13.32 -11.92
C GLY A 402 -2.36 -14.25 -10.79
N THR A 403 -1.49 -14.42 -9.80
CA THR A 403 -1.70 -15.15 -8.54
C THR A 403 -2.94 -14.62 -7.81
N SER A 404 -2.96 -13.30 -7.57
CA SER A 404 -4.02 -12.57 -6.85
C SER A 404 -5.37 -12.67 -7.56
N THR A 405 -5.39 -12.45 -8.88
CA THR A 405 -6.61 -12.54 -9.70
C THR A 405 -7.24 -13.93 -9.60
N ALA A 406 -6.45 -14.98 -9.75
CA ALA A 406 -6.96 -16.36 -9.68
C ALA A 406 -7.51 -16.68 -8.28
N ARG A 407 -6.82 -16.26 -7.22
CA ARG A 407 -7.25 -16.47 -5.82
C ARG A 407 -8.53 -15.74 -5.48
N LEU A 408 -8.71 -14.50 -5.96
CA LEU A 408 -9.97 -13.76 -5.85
C LEU A 408 -11.10 -14.45 -6.63
N LEU A 409 -10.89 -14.79 -7.90
CA LEU A 409 -11.89 -15.45 -8.75
C LEU A 409 -12.36 -16.80 -8.18
N LEU A 410 -11.46 -17.56 -7.53
CA LEU A 410 -11.76 -18.85 -6.89
C LEU A 410 -12.26 -18.71 -5.44
N GLY A 411 -12.24 -17.50 -4.86
CA GLY A 411 -12.66 -17.26 -3.47
C GLY A 411 -11.73 -17.86 -2.42
N LEU A 412 -10.45 -18.01 -2.77
CA LEU A 412 -9.33 -18.29 -1.85
C LEU A 412 -8.90 -17.02 -1.12
N ALA A 413 -9.09 -15.86 -1.77
CA ALA A 413 -9.10 -14.54 -1.15
C ALA A 413 -10.49 -13.91 -1.26
N ASN A 414 -10.74 -12.89 -0.47
CA ASN A 414 -11.98 -12.10 -0.49
C ASN A 414 -11.64 -10.66 -0.89
N PRO A 415 -12.23 -10.10 -1.97
CA PRO A 415 -12.00 -8.70 -2.32
C PRO A 415 -12.41 -7.78 -1.17
N GLY A 416 -11.53 -6.82 -0.90
CA GLY A 416 -11.71 -5.76 0.11
C GLY A 416 -11.16 -4.41 -0.36
N GLY A 417 -10.95 -4.25 -1.67
CA GLY A 417 -10.61 -2.97 -2.28
C GLY A 417 -11.85 -2.09 -2.46
N HIS A 418 -11.68 -0.80 -2.24
CA HIS A 418 -12.71 0.22 -2.42
C HIS A 418 -12.20 1.27 -3.42
N SER A 419 -13.04 1.68 -4.38
CA SER A 419 -12.62 2.59 -5.45
C SER A 419 -12.20 3.96 -4.93
N SER A 420 -10.93 4.33 -5.14
CA SER A 420 -10.38 5.66 -4.82
C SER A 420 -10.91 6.78 -5.72
N MET A 421 -11.68 6.43 -6.76
CA MET A 421 -12.19 7.34 -7.79
C MET A 421 -13.70 7.15 -8.03
N THR A 422 -14.34 8.15 -8.62
CA THR A 422 -15.75 8.09 -9.04
C THR A 422 -15.82 7.69 -10.51
N TRP A 423 -16.61 6.67 -10.83
CA TRP A 423 -16.73 6.16 -12.19
C TRP A 423 -17.96 6.76 -12.86
N PRO A 424 -17.79 7.56 -13.94
CA PRO A 424 -18.91 8.16 -14.65
C PRO A 424 -19.75 7.10 -15.38
N LYS A 425 -21.04 7.37 -15.57
CA LYS A 425 -21.90 6.52 -16.41
C LYS A 425 -21.81 6.91 -17.88
N ASN A 426 -21.65 8.20 -18.19
CA ASN A 426 -21.49 8.72 -19.54
C ASN A 426 -20.17 9.50 -19.67
N ALA A 427 -19.62 9.60 -20.89
CA ALA A 427 -18.37 10.34 -21.14
C ALA A 427 -18.44 11.82 -20.71
N THR A 428 -19.64 12.39 -20.71
CA THR A 428 -19.95 13.78 -20.35
C THR A 428 -20.17 14.01 -18.86
N ASP A 429 -20.21 12.95 -18.03
CA ASP A 429 -20.42 13.04 -16.57
C ASP A 429 -19.08 13.28 -15.84
N THR A 430 -18.31 14.29 -16.25
CA THR A 430 -17.02 14.63 -15.63
C THR A 430 -16.89 16.13 -15.42
N LEU A 431 -15.92 16.57 -14.61
CA LEU A 431 -15.63 17.99 -14.42
C LEU A 431 -15.19 18.71 -15.70
N TRP A 432 -14.70 17.96 -16.69
CA TRP A 432 -14.35 18.38 -18.05
C TRP A 432 -15.53 18.28 -19.05
N GLY A 433 -16.66 17.69 -18.63
CA GLY A 433 -17.83 17.41 -19.45
C GLY A 433 -18.89 18.50 -19.41
N TYR A 434 -19.87 18.40 -20.32
CA TYR A 434 -20.90 19.44 -20.56
C TYR A 434 -22.27 19.15 -19.93
N ASN A 435 -22.39 18.15 -19.05
CA ASN A 435 -23.65 17.79 -18.39
C ASN A 435 -24.01 18.66 -17.16
N GLU A 436 -23.31 19.77 -16.92
CA GLU A 436 -23.65 20.69 -15.83
C GLU A 436 -24.97 21.45 -16.13
N PRO A 437 -26.01 21.35 -15.27
CA PRO A 437 -27.21 22.15 -15.42
C PRO A 437 -26.91 23.64 -15.26
N ALA A 438 -27.48 24.48 -16.12
CA ALA A 438 -27.22 25.92 -16.11
C ALA A 438 -27.44 26.55 -14.72
N GLY A 439 -26.38 27.12 -14.14
CA GLY A 439 -26.40 27.77 -12.83
C GLY A 439 -26.05 26.88 -11.64
N ALA A 440 -25.73 25.59 -11.83
CA ALA A 440 -25.54 24.64 -10.74
C ALA A 440 -24.25 24.85 -9.92
N LEU A 441 -23.11 25.17 -10.56
CA LEU A 441 -21.91 25.64 -9.85
C LEU A 441 -21.81 27.18 -9.80
N TYR A 442 -22.28 27.89 -10.84
CA TYR A 442 -22.18 29.36 -10.93
C TYR A 442 -23.53 30.02 -11.24
N PRO A 443 -24.21 30.59 -10.22
CA PRO A 443 -25.39 31.41 -10.44
C PRO A 443 -25.10 32.55 -11.43
N GLY A 444 -25.87 32.60 -12.53
CA GLY A 444 -25.74 33.64 -13.56
C GLY A 444 -24.89 33.25 -14.79
N SER A 445 -24.27 32.06 -14.84
CA SER A 445 -23.63 31.55 -16.06
C SER A 445 -24.67 30.92 -17.01
N PRO A 446 -24.99 31.53 -18.18
CA PRO A 446 -26.02 31.00 -19.07
C PRO A 446 -25.47 29.82 -19.87
N GLY A 447 -25.81 28.60 -19.45
CA GLY A 447 -25.58 27.37 -20.23
C GLY A 447 -24.69 26.31 -19.61
N GLY A 448 -24.09 26.54 -18.42
CA GLY A 448 -23.34 25.51 -17.67
C GLY A 448 -22.05 25.00 -18.33
N ARG A 449 -21.45 25.78 -19.23
CA ARG A 449 -20.31 25.36 -20.06
C ARG A 449 -19.02 25.96 -19.51
N HIS A 450 -18.03 25.09 -19.30
CA HIS A 450 -16.75 25.45 -18.67
C HIS A 450 -15.52 25.09 -19.52
N PRO A 451 -15.40 25.62 -20.77
CA PRO A 451 -14.27 25.32 -21.64
C PRO A 451 -12.92 25.85 -21.12
N GLU A 452 -12.91 26.79 -20.17
CA GLU A 452 -11.70 27.31 -19.52
C GLU A 452 -10.93 26.24 -18.70
N ARG A 453 -11.64 25.19 -18.29
CA ARG A 453 -11.06 23.99 -17.64
C ARG A 453 -10.21 23.17 -18.63
N LEU A 454 -10.40 23.31 -19.94
CA LEU A 454 -9.75 22.44 -20.94
C LEU A 454 -8.39 22.97 -21.44
N ASN A 455 -7.36 22.85 -20.59
CA ASN A 455 -5.93 23.00 -20.89
C ASN A 455 -5.60 24.07 -21.96
N GLY A 456 -6.19 25.26 -21.76
CA GLY A 456 -6.16 26.42 -22.64
C GLY A 456 -6.84 26.26 -24.02
N ASN A 457 -6.67 25.14 -24.70
CA ASN A 457 -6.80 25.06 -26.16
C ASN A 457 -8.19 24.64 -26.66
N GLY A 458 -9.21 24.56 -25.79
CA GLY A 458 -10.61 24.32 -26.16
C GLY A 458 -10.87 23.04 -26.97
N GLY A 459 -10.00 22.03 -26.83
CA GLY A 459 -10.10 20.79 -27.61
C GLY A 459 -9.63 20.88 -29.07
N CYS A 460 -8.89 21.93 -29.44
CA CYS A 460 -8.39 22.13 -30.80
C CYS A 460 -7.39 21.04 -31.23
N THR A 461 -7.89 20.00 -31.89
CA THR A 461 -7.10 18.99 -32.59
C THR A 461 -6.88 19.45 -34.03
N VAL A 462 -5.64 19.72 -34.42
CA VAL A 462 -5.31 20.02 -35.83
C VAL A 462 -5.44 18.72 -36.64
N PRO A 463 -6.28 18.65 -37.70
CA PRO A 463 -6.37 17.47 -38.54
C PRO A 463 -5.02 17.11 -39.16
N THR A 464 -4.65 15.83 -39.17
CA THR A 464 -3.38 15.37 -39.72
C THR A 464 -3.26 15.75 -41.20
N GLY A 465 -2.35 16.67 -41.53
CA GLY A 465 -2.19 17.23 -42.88
C GLY A 465 -2.78 18.64 -43.09
N SER A 466 -3.36 19.26 -42.07
CA SER A 466 -3.84 20.65 -42.10
C SER A 466 -2.70 21.67 -41.91
N THR A 467 -2.84 22.86 -42.50
CA THR A 467 -1.98 24.03 -42.26
C THR A 467 -2.50 24.96 -41.15
N ALA A 468 -3.63 24.62 -40.52
CA ALA A 468 -4.21 25.41 -39.43
C ALA A 468 -3.39 25.27 -38.13
N THR A 469 -3.11 26.38 -37.46
CA THR A 469 -2.49 26.42 -36.14
C THR A 469 -3.51 26.84 -35.08
N CYS A 470 -3.61 26.07 -33.99
CA CYS A 470 -4.37 26.50 -32.82
C CYS A 470 -3.63 27.66 -32.12
N PRO A 471 -4.32 28.72 -31.66
CA PRO A 471 -3.68 29.76 -30.85
C PRO A 471 -3.23 29.15 -29.52
N ALA A 472 -1.93 29.25 -29.19
CA ALA A 472 -1.42 28.76 -27.91
C ALA A 472 -2.04 29.56 -26.75
N ALA A 473 -3.02 28.96 -26.08
CA ALA A 473 -3.62 29.52 -24.87
C ALA A 473 -2.69 29.39 -23.66
N THR A 474 -2.88 30.28 -22.68
CA THR A 474 -1.87 30.56 -21.65
C THR A 474 -2.03 29.78 -20.33
N GLY A 475 -3.01 28.88 -20.22
CA GLY A 475 -3.17 27.98 -19.06
C GLY A 475 -4.56 27.35 -18.93
N THR A 476 -4.70 26.45 -17.95
CA THR A 476 -5.98 25.90 -17.45
C THR A 476 -6.56 26.82 -16.37
N VAL A 477 -7.90 26.91 -16.28
CA VAL A 477 -8.60 27.51 -15.14
C VAL A 477 -9.51 26.46 -14.49
N GLU A 478 -9.11 25.96 -13.33
CA GLU A 478 -9.88 24.99 -12.51
C GLU A 478 -11.03 25.72 -11.78
N SER A 479 -11.99 26.23 -12.56
CA SER A 479 -13.06 27.10 -12.08
C SER A 479 -13.95 26.41 -11.03
N GLU A 480 -14.03 25.08 -11.05
CA GLU A 480 -14.81 24.25 -10.11
C GLU A 480 -14.26 24.25 -8.69
N GLY A 481 -13.00 24.67 -8.48
CA GLY A 481 -12.38 24.80 -7.17
C GLY A 481 -12.35 23.47 -6.43
N ILE A 482 -13.09 23.34 -5.32
CA ILE A 482 -13.08 22.11 -4.51
C ILE A 482 -14.00 21.00 -5.05
N TYR A 483 -14.84 21.30 -6.04
CA TYR A 483 -15.83 20.36 -6.59
C TYR A 483 -15.21 19.40 -7.61
N ALA A 484 -14.26 18.58 -7.16
CA ALA A 484 -13.61 17.51 -7.93
C ALA A 484 -14.01 16.11 -7.44
N GLY A 485 -13.94 15.11 -8.33
CA GLY A 485 -14.34 13.72 -8.02
C GLY A 485 -15.79 13.63 -7.53
N TYR A 486 -16.07 12.82 -6.51
CA TYR A 486 -17.43 12.67 -5.96
C TYR A 486 -18.07 13.99 -5.52
N ARG A 487 -17.28 15.02 -5.16
CA ARG A 487 -17.81 16.34 -4.77
C ARG A 487 -18.48 17.05 -5.94
N TYR A 488 -18.00 16.82 -7.16
CA TYR A 488 -18.64 17.30 -8.41
C TYR A 488 -20.01 16.63 -8.59
N PHE A 489 -20.02 15.29 -8.56
CA PHE A 489 -21.24 14.48 -8.71
C PHE A 489 -22.30 14.82 -7.66
N ASP A 490 -21.89 14.92 -6.38
CA ASP A 490 -22.77 15.30 -5.27
C ASP A 490 -23.34 16.72 -5.39
N LYS A 491 -22.55 17.66 -5.92
CA LYS A 491 -22.96 19.06 -6.07
C LYS A 491 -23.94 19.23 -7.22
N LEU A 492 -23.82 18.41 -8.28
CA LEU A 492 -24.69 18.43 -9.45
C LEU A 492 -25.86 17.43 -9.37
N GLY A 493 -25.87 16.51 -8.41
CA GLY A 493 -26.87 15.45 -8.32
C GLY A 493 -26.71 14.34 -9.38
N ILE A 494 -25.51 14.20 -9.96
CA ILE A 494 -25.22 13.16 -10.96
C ILE A 494 -25.03 11.82 -10.26
N THR A 495 -25.70 10.77 -10.73
CA THR A 495 -25.49 9.40 -10.22
C THR A 495 -24.35 8.74 -11.00
N PRO A 496 -23.22 8.40 -10.35
CA PRO A 496 -22.12 7.69 -11.00
C PRO A 496 -22.47 6.23 -11.29
N GLN A 497 -21.70 5.59 -12.17
CA GLN A 497 -21.78 4.14 -12.39
C GLN A 497 -21.21 3.36 -11.19
N ILE A 498 -20.11 3.86 -10.61
CA ILE A 498 -19.55 3.40 -9.32
C ILE A 498 -19.19 4.64 -8.49
N PRO A 499 -19.72 4.80 -7.26
CA PRO A 499 -19.41 5.95 -6.41
C PRO A 499 -18.00 5.83 -5.79
N PHE A 500 -17.41 6.97 -5.41
CA PHE A 500 -16.16 6.97 -4.64
C PHE A 500 -16.32 6.16 -3.35
N GLY A 501 -15.27 5.42 -2.97
CA GLY A 501 -15.24 4.58 -1.79
C GLY A 501 -15.96 3.24 -1.94
N TYR A 502 -16.55 2.92 -3.09
CA TYR A 502 -17.33 1.69 -3.27
C TYR A 502 -16.48 0.47 -3.59
N GLY A 503 -16.80 -0.66 -2.95
CA GLY A 503 -16.30 -1.99 -3.27
C GLY A 503 -17.22 -3.05 -2.66
N LEU A 504 -17.43 -4.16 -3.36
CA LEU A 504 -18.16 -5.32 -2.84
C LEU A 504 -17.21 -6.35 -2.23
N SER A 505 -17.76 -7.21 -1.36
CA SER A 505 -17.07 -8.34 -0.77
C SER A 505 -17.84 -9.64 -1.04
N TYR A 506 -17.21 -10.81 -0.82
CA TYR A 506 -17.89 -12.11 -0.73
C TYR A 506 -18.59 -12.35 0.62
N THR A 507 -18.54 -11.36 1.51
CA THR A 507 -19.39 -11.28 2.71
C THR A 507 -20.15 -9.95 2.71
N THR A 508 -20.99 -9.72 3.72
CA THR A 508 -21.77 -8.49 3.88
C THR A 508 -21.48 -7.84 5.21
N PHE A 509 -21.46 -6.50 5.28
CA PHE A 509 -21.22 -5.76 6.50
C PHE A 509 -22.46 -4.97 6.93
N GLY A 510 -22.59 -4.75 8.25
CA GLY A 510 -23.67 -3.99 8.86
C GLY A 510 -23.11 -2.97 9.84
N TYR A 511 -23.65 -1.76 9.81
CA TYR A 511 -23.23 -0.64 10.63
C TYR A 511 -24.31 -0.32 11.69
N SER A 512 -23.91 -0.10 12.94
CA SER A 512 -24.83 0.22 14.04
C SER A 512 -24.20 1.10 15.12
N ASN A 513 -25.01 1.51 16.10
CA ASN A 513 -24.56 2.14 17.36
C ASN A 513 -23.71 3.42 17.17
N LEU A 514 -24.10 4.28 16.22
CA LEU A 514 -23.44 5.58 16.01
C LEU A 514 -23.53 6.47 17.26
N SER A 515 -22.38 6.93 17.73
CA SER A 515 -22.19 7.96 18.74
C SER A 515 -21.23 9.01 18.21
N VAL A 516 -21.51 10.30 18.46
CA VAL A 516 -20.63 11.40 18.05
C VAL A 516 -20.39 12.32 19.25
N ALA A 517 -19.14 12.41 19.68
CA ALA A 517 -18.72 13.11 20.90
C ALA A 517 -17.74 14.25 20.57
N PRO A 518 -18.21 15.50 20.44
CA PRO A 518 -17.33 16.66 20.32
C PRO A 518 -16.60 16.92 21.65
N LYS A 519 -15.31 17.24 21.57
CA LYS A 519 -14.42 17.49 22.72
C LYS A 519 -13.99 18.95 22.78
N THR A 520 -13.58 19.39 23.97
CA THR A 520 -13.11 20.77 24.24
C THR A 520 -11.77 21.13 23.62
N ASP A 521 -11.07 20.15 23.01
CA ASP A 521 -9.78 20.32 22.33
C ASP A 521 -9.92 20.60 20.82
N GLY A 522 -11.15 20.75 20.31
CA GLY A 522 -11.44 20.95 18.88
C GLY A 522 -11.70 19.67 18.10
N THR A 523 -11.52 18.49 18.71
CA THR A 523 -11.73 17.20 18.04
C THR A 523 -13.16 16.68 18.23
N VAL A 524 -13.57 15.72 17.39
CA VAL A 524 -14.86 15.01 17.51
C VAL A 524 -14.64 13.52 17.30
N ASP A 525 -14.92 12.70 18.31
CA ASP A 525 -14.89 11.24 18.15
C ASP A 525 -16.19 10.76 17.51
N VAL A 526 -16.08 10.04 16.40
CA VAL A 526 -17.18 9.34 15.73
C VAL A 526 -17.01 7.86 15.98
N SER A 527 -17.85 7.27 16.84
CA SER A 527 -17.76 5.87 17.25
C SER A 527 -18.97 5.07 16.79
N PHE A 528 -18.77 3.83 16.33
CA PHE A 528 -19.81 2.98 15.76
C PHE A 528 -19.35 1.52 15.71
N ASP A 529 -20.30 0.60 15.56
CA ASP A 529 -20.00 -0.82 15.38
C ASP A 529 -20.06 -1.21 13.91
N VAL A 530 -19.07 -1.99 13.46
CA VAL A 530 -19.08 -2.70 12.17
C VAL A 530 -19.19 -4.19 12.44
N LYS A 531 -20.17 -4.85 11.84
CA LYS A 531 -20.41 -6.29 11.95
C LYS A 531 -20.28 -6.99 10.60
N ASN A 532 -19.53 -8.08 10.53
CA ASN A 532 -19.63 -9.03 9.43
C ASN A 532 -20.92 -9.84 9.60
N THR A 533 -21.86 -9.68 8.68
CA THR A 533 -23.19 -10.30 8.69
C THR A 533 -23.32 -11.49 7.75
N GLY A 534 -22.31 -11.75 6.91
CA GLY A 534 -22.28 -12.88 6.00
C GLY A 534 -21.55 -14.11 6.57
N THR A 535 -21.08 -14.98 5.66
CA THR A 535 -20.57 -16.32 5.99
C THR A 535 -19.07 -16.51 5.68
N ARG A 536 -18.36 -15.45 5.29
CA ARG A 536 -16.93 -15.47 4.96
C ARG A 536 -16.21 -14.39 5.76
N ALA A 537 -14.98 -14.64 6.18
CA ALA A 537 -14.10 -13.58 6.68
C ALA A 537 -13.87 -12.56 5.56
N GLY A 538 -13.72 -11.28 5.90
CA GLY A 538 -13.52 -10.22 4.93
C GLY A 538 -13.10 -8.91 5.56
N ASP A 539 -12.63 -8.01 4.71
CA ASP A 539 -12.27 -6.64 5.08
C ASP A 539 -13.36 -5.66 4.68
N GLU A 540 -13.54 -4.63 5.51
CA GLU A 540 -14.40 -3.47 5.26
C GLU A 540 -13.59 -2.18 5.47
N ALA A 541 -13.80 -1.15 4.65
CA ALA A 541 -13.24 0.19 4.82
C ALA A 541 -14.33 1.17 5.26
N ALA A 542 -14.63 1.17 6.56
CA ALA A 542 -15.61 2.06 7.16
C ALA A 542 -15.19 3.53 7.01
N GLN A 543 -16.04 4.36 6.38
CA GLN A 543 -15.77 5.73 6.00
C GLN A 543 -16.64 6.73 6.78
N VAL A 544 -16.06 7.86 7.18
CA VAL A 544 -16.73 8.97 7.88
C VAL A 544 -16.71 10.23 7.03
N TYR A 545 -17.91 10.72 6.71
CA TYR A 545 -18.13 11.93 5.91
C TYR A 545 -18.71 13.06 6.77
N VAL A 546 -18.22 14.27 6.55
CA VAL A 546 -18.66 15.51 7.22
C VAL A 546 -19.34 16.44 6.22
N GLY A 547 -20.50 16.98 6.58
CA GLY A 547 -21.25 17.93 5.76
C GLY A 547 -20.75 19.38 5.87
N PRO A 548 -21.32 20.31 5.07
CA PRO A 548 -21.03 21.73 5.16
C PRO A 548 -21.34 22.27 6.57
N GLY A 549 -20.56 23.26 7.00
CA GLY A 549 -20.83 24.06 8.20
C GLY A 549 -21.60 25.32 7.83
N PRO A 550 -21.63 26.32 8.73
CA PRO A 550 -22.15 27.65 8.42
C PRO A 550 -21.67 28.19 7.07
N ASP A 551 -22.56 28.84 6.33
CA ASP A 551 -22.24 29.46 5.05
C ASP A 551 -21.41 30.73 5.24
N HIS A 552 -20.34 30.86 4.46
CA HIS A 552 -19.50 32.06 4.39
C HIS A 552 -19.50 32.59 2.95
N ALA A 553 -19.64 33.91 2.79
CA ALA A 553 -19.73 34.52 1.47
C ALA A 553 -18.46 34.25 0.65
N GLY A 554 -18.63 33.69 -0.56
CA GLY A 554 -17.53 33.35 -1.47
C GLY A 554 -16.84 32.00 -1.18
N ILE A 555 -17.17 31.32 -0.09
CA ILE A 555 -16.51 30.06 0.30
C ILE A 555 -17.29 28.85 -0.21
N GLN A 556 -16.64 28.02 -1.03
CA GLN A 556 -17.21 26.74 -1.46
C GLN A 556 -17.21 25.72 -0.32
N GLN A 557 -18.27 24.91 -0.22
CA GLN A 557 -18.33 23.77 0.69
C GLN A 557 -18.89 22.54 -0.05
N ALA A 558 -18.23 21.40 0.10
CA ALA A 558 -18.71 20.13 -0.47
C ALA A 558 -19.98 19.66 0.26
N THR A 559 -20.94 19.10 -0.47
CA THR A 559 -22.17 18.48 0.08
C THR A 559 -21.86 17.48 1.20
N LYS A 560 -20.77 16.74 1.02
CA LYS A 560 -20.11 15.91 2.02
C LYS A 560 -18.62 15.79 1.68
N ALA A 561 -17.77 15.58 2.68
CA ALA A 561 -16.34 15.36 2.52
C ALA A 561 -15.87 14.21 3.41
N LEU A 562 -15.16 13.24 2.84
CA LEU A 562 -14.47 12.21 3.61
C LEU A 562 -13.45 12.89 4.54
N ARG A 563 -13.50 12.57 5.84
CA ARG A 563 -12.57 13.09 6.86
C ARG A 563 -11.83 12.02 7.65
N GLY A 564 -12.31 10.78 7.63
CA GLY A 564 -11.58 9.64 8.16
C GLY A 564 -12.13 8.34 7.61
N PHE A 565 -11.32 7.29 7.63
CA PHE A 565 -11.72 5.93 7.32
C PHE A 565 -10.85 4.95 8.10
N GLN A 566 -11.34 3.73 8.31
CA GLN A 566 -10.58 2.66 8.96
C GLN A 566 -10.89 1.32 8.29
N ARG A 567 -9.85 0.64 7.81
CA ARG A 567 -9.95 -0.75 7.34
C ARG A 567 -10.06 -1.69 8.53
N VAL A 568 -10.96 -2.68 8.45
CA VAL A 568 -11.23 -3.65 9.51
C VAL A 568 -11.44 -5.04 8.93
N SER A 569 -10.59 -6.00 9.29
CA SER A 569 -10.78 -7.43 9.00
C SER A 569 -11.68 -8.06 10.04
N LEU A 570 -12.74 -8.76 9.62
CA LEU A 570 -13.76 -9.36 10.51
C LEU A 570 -14.08 -10.81 10.12
N ASP A 571 -14.06 -11.70 11.11
CA ASP A 571 -14.57 -13.08 10.96
C ASP A 571 -16.10 -13.12 10.80
N PRO A 572 -16.70 -14.20 10.25
CA PRO A 572 -18.16 -14.32 10.11
C PRO A 572 -18.91 -14.12 11.43
N GLY A 573 -19.80 -13.14 11.48
CA GLY A 573 -20.55 -12.78 12.68
C GLY A 573 -19.81 -11.87 13.67
N GLU A 574 -18.50 -11.63 13.50
CA GLU A 574 -17.71 -10.74 14.35
C GLU A 574 -18.25 -9.30 14.27
N THR A 575 -18.23 -8.60 15.40
CA THR A 575 -18.55 -7.17 15.50
C THR A 575 -17.39 -6.46 16.18
N ARG A 576 -16.92 -5.35 15.60
CA ARG A 576 -15.86 -4.52 16.17
C ARG A 576 -16.32 -3.08 16.31
N HIS A 577 -16.11 -2.53 17.50
CA HIS A 577 -16.33 -1.11 17.78
C HIS A 577 -15.15 -0.31 17.22
N LEU A 578 -15.45 0.69 16.40
CA LEU A 578 -14.46 1.61 15.81
C LEU A 578 -14.69 3.01 16.34
N THR A 579 -13.61 3.78 16.51
CA THR A 579 -13.64 5.21 16.84
C THR A 579 -12.72 5.95 15.88
N ILE A 580 -13.28 6.84 15.08
CA ILE A 580 -12.55 7.71 14.16
C ILE A 580 -12.62 9.14 14.72
N THR A 581 -11.49 9.66 15.19
CA THR A 581 -11.38 11.04 15.68
C THR A 581 -11.21 12.00 14.51
N LEU A 582 -12.16 12.92 14.37
CA LEU A 582 -12.10 14.06 13.46
C LEU A 582 -11.33 15.19 14.14
N ASP A 583 -10.23 15.60 13.51
CA ASP A 583 -9.37 16.67 14.00
C ASP A 583 -9.89 18.09 13.68
N GLN A 584 -9.19 19.12 14.14
CA GLN A 584 -9.52 20.51 13.79
C GLN A 584 -9.55 20.73 12.25
N ARG A 585 -8.58 20.16 11.50
CA ARG A 585 -8.52 20.31 10.03
C ARG A 585 -9.75 19.75 9.33
N SER A 586 -10.42 18.76 9.92
CA SER A 586 -11.68 18.22 9.41
C SER A 586 -12.81 19.28 9.32
N PHE A 587 -12.75 20.33 10.14
CA PHE A 587 -13.75 21.41 10.21
C PHE A 587 -13.27 22.77 9.66
N GLN A 588 -12.05 22.83 9.13
CA GLN A 588 -11.47 24.04 8.53
C GLN A 588 -11.75 24.17 7.02
N TYR A 589 -11.69 25.41 6.54
CA TYR A 589 -11.57 25.76 5.12
C TYR A 589 -10.31 26.63 4.89
N TRP A 590 -9.84 26.71 3.65
CA TRP A 590 -8.77 27.62 3.29
C TRP A 590 -9.36 28.98 2.93
N ASP A 591 -8.94 30.03 3.62
CA ASP A 591 -9.32 31.40 3.28
C ASP A 591 -8.24 32.03 2.40
N GLU A 592 -8.58 32.31 1.14
CA GLU A 592 -7.64 32.86 0.17
C GLU A 592 -7.27 34.32 0.48
N THR A 593 -8.10 35.06 1.22
CA THR A 593 -7.82 36.45 1.59
C THR A 593 -6.68 36.55 2.60
N THR A 594 -6.70 35.67 3.62
CA THR A 594 -5.71 35.64 4.70
C THR A 594 -4.64 34.56 4.54
N GLN A 595 -4.74 33.71 3.50
CA GLN A 595 -3.78 32.64 3.16
C GLN A 595 -3.52 31.68 4.33
N GLN A 596 -4.60 31.27 5.01
CA GLN A 596 -4.55 30.38 6.17
C GLN A 596 -5.81 29.51 6.26
N TRP A 597 -5.74 28.48 7.10
CA TRP A 597 -6.90 27.65 7.42
C TRP A 597 -7.71 28.31 8.53
N LEU A 598 -9.01 28.53 8.28
CA LEU A 598 -9.95 29.09 9.25
C LEU A 598 -10.94 28.02 9.70
N ASP A 599 -11.26 28.03 10.99
CA ASP A 599 -12.24 27.15 11.60
C ASP A 599 -13.66 27.53 11.15
N ASN A 600 -14.40 26.58 10.57
CA ASN A 600 -15.83 26.74 10.29
C ASN A 600 -16.65 25.79 11.18
N TYR A 601 -16.55 26.02 12.49
CA TYR A 601 -17.32 25.30 13.50
C TYR A 601 -18.80 25.72 13.49
N GLY A 602 -19.67 24.77 13.78
CA GLY A 602 -21.12 24.91 13.75
C GLY A 602 -21.79 23.55 13.55
N SER A 603 -23.12 23.53 13.56
CA SER A 603 -23.89 22.29 13.36
C SER A 603 -23.61 21.70 11.98
N ARG A 604 -23.03 20.49 11.95
CA ARG A 604 -22.68 19.72 10.75
C ARG A 604 -23.29 18.34 10.82
N ARG A 605 -23.70 17.79 9.67
CA ARG A 605 -24.11 16.38 9.56
C ARG A 605 -22.89 15.48 9.43
N ILE A 606 -22.94 14.35 10.10
CA ILE A 606 -22.00 13.23 9.98
C ILE A 606 -22.73 12.07 9.29
N TRP A 607 -22.03 11.36 8.42
CA TRP A 607 -22.47 10.10 7.86
C TRP A 607 -21.38 9.04 8.00
N VAL A 608 -21.79 7.79 8.22
CA VAL A 608 -20.88 6.63 8.28
C VAL A 608 -21.45 5.48 7.44
N GLY A 609 -20.57 4.79 6.72
CA GLY A 609 -20.90 3.65 5.87
C GLY A 609 -19.73 3.15 5.04
N ASP A 610 -20.03 2.45 3.94
CA ASP A 610 -19.06 1.74 3.09
C ASP A 610 -18.66 2.48 1.80
N SER A 611 -19.38 3.56 1.42
CA SER A 611 -19.01 4.41 0.27
C SER A 611 -19.71 5.77 0.28
N SER A 612 -19.38 6.63 -0.68
CA SER A 612 -20.01 7.95 -0.85
C SER A 612 -21.44 7.95 -1.40
N ALA A 613 -22.02 6.82 -1.81
CA ALA A 613 -23.43 6.81 -2.23
C ALA A 613 -24.38 7.00 -1.04
N GLY A 614 -25.49 7.71 -1.24
CA GLY A 614 -26.47 7.93 -0.17
C GLY A 614 -27.11 6.65 0.37
N ALA A 615 -27.27 5.62 -0.47
CA ALA A 615 -27.75 4.29 -0.08
C ALA A 615 -26.74 3.50 0.76
N ASN A 616 -25.48 3.91 0.73
CA ASN A 616 -24.32 3.26 1.35
C ASN A 616 -23.82 3.98 2.60
N LEU A 617 -24.59 4.97 3.09
CA LEU A 617 -24.33 5.74 4.30
C LEU A 617 -25.47 5.53 5.33
N PRO A 618 -25.62 4.30 5.88
CA PRO A 618 -26.77 3.91 6.70
C PRO A 618 -26.83 4.64 8.05
N LEU A 619 -25.72 5.15 8.56
CA LEU A 619 -25.67 5.86 9.83
C LEU A 619 -25.53 7.37 9.60
N THR A 620 -26.32 8.18 10.30
CA THR A 620 -26.18 9.63 10.29
C THR A 620 -26.45 10.25 11.66
N ALA A 621 -25.72 11.32 11.97
CA ALA A 621 -25.89 12.11 13.18
C ALA A 621 -25.60 13.60 12.88
N THR A 622 -25.84 14.46 13.86
CA THR A 622 -25.44 15.88 13.82
C THR A 622 -24.48 16.15 14.97
N THR A 623 -23.43 16.92 14.70
CA THR A 623 -22.48 17.39 15.70
C THR A 623 -22.25 18.88 15.55
N THR A 624 -21.96 19.55 16.66
CA THR A 624 -21.43 20.91 16.69
C THR A 624 -20.06 20.80 17.33
N PRO A 625 -18.96 20.81 16.55
CA PRO A 625 -17.62 20.75 17.14
C PRO A 625 -17.41 21.95 18.05
N ILE A 626 -16.83 21.71 19.22
CA ILE A 626 -16.55 22.76 20.21
C ILE A 626 -15.22 23.38 19.79
N PRO A 627 -15.13 24.70 19.55
CA PRO A 627 -13.85 25.33 19.24
C PRO A 627 -12.85 25.07 20.36
N ALA A 628 -11.60 24.76 20.00
CA ALA A 628 -10.50 24.71 20.95
C ALA A 628 -10.37 26.10 21.60
N GLY A 629 -10.90 26.25 22.82
CA GLY A 629 -11.05 27.55 23.45
C GLY A 629 -9.69 28.21 23.68
N SER A 630 -9.55 29.48 23.32
CA SER A 630 -8.39 30.33 23.65
C SER A 630 -8.38 30.68 25.15
N GLY A 631 -8.20 29.65 25.98
CA GLY A 631 -8.40 29.70 27.43
C GLY A 631 -8.11 28.37 28.12
N ALA A 632 -7.09 27.63 27.68
CA ALA A 632 -6.63 26.44 28.39
C ALA A 632 -5.73 26.83 29.58
N GLN A 633 -6.19 26.62 30.81
CA GLN A 633 -5.27 26.42 31.93
C GLN A 633 -4.62 25.04 31.80
N ALA A 634 -3.52 24.96 31.07
CA ALA A 634 -2.62 23.82 31.17
C ALA A 634 -1.92 23.88 32.55
N PRO A 635 -1.99 22.82 33.38
CA PRO A 635 -1.12 22.73 34.54
C PRO A 635 0.31 22.59 34.04
N VAL A 636 1.13 23.64 34.26
CA VAL A 636 2.58 23.56 34.05
C VAL A 636 3.15 22.77 35.22
N GLY A 637 3.12 21.43 35.09
CA GLY A 637 3.53 20.49 36.12
C GLY A 637 4.91 19.88 35.86
N GLY A 638 5.66 19.64 36.92
CA GLY A 638 6.84 18.78 36.92
C GLY A 638 6.62 17.56 37.81
N THR A 639 7.02 16.38 37.35
CA THR A 639 7.01 15.16 38.18
C THR A 639 8.26 15.09 39.04
N VAL A 640 8.10 15.02 40.36
CA VAL A 640 9.18 14.71 41.30
C VAL A 640 9.18 13.19 41.52
N PRO A 641 10.24 12.46 41.14
CA PRO A 641 10.32 11.02 41.38
C PRO A 641 10.51 10.72 42.87
N ALA A 642 9.91 9.64 43.36
CA ALA A 642 10.12 9.15 44.72
C ALA A 642 11.62 8.92 44.99
N THR A 643 12.19 9.74 45.88
CA THR A 643 13.63 9.78 46.15
C THR A 643 13.88 9.77 47.65
N LEU A 644 14.59 8.75 48.12
CA LEU A 644 15.26 8.72 49.42
C LEU A 644 16.75 8.56 49.17
N SER A 645 17.56 9.52 49.64
CA SER A 645 19.02 9.46 49.56
C SER A 645 19.64 9.87 50.89
N LEU A 646 20.59 9.07 51.35
CA LEU A 646 21.37 9.28 52.56
C LEU A 646 22.84 9.11 52.22
N SER A 647 23.63 10.16 52.39
CA SER A 647 25.09 10.11 52.29
C SER A 647 25.69 10.34 53.68
N LEU A 648 26.65 9.51 54.10
CA LEU A 648 27.35 9.65 55.38
C LEU A 648 28.74 10.26 55.17
N GLY A 649 29.18 11.09 56.12
CA GLY A 649 30.52 11.66 56.18
C GLY A 649 31.56 10.68 56.73
N THR A 650 32.73 11.21 57.10
CA THR A 650 33.81 10.42 57.70
C THR A 650 33.36 9.75 59.01
N PRO A 651 33.70 8.48 59.27
CA PRO A 651 33.30 7.79 60.49
C PRO A 651 33.69 8.56 61.76
N ALA A 652 32.77 8.60 62.73
CA ALA A 652 33.01 9.22 64.03
C ALA A 652 34.05 8.42 64.84
N ALA A 653 35.02 9.13 65.44
CA ALA A 653 36.05 8.53 66.29
C ALA A 653 36.05 9.20 67.67
N PHE A 654 36.03 8.40 68.73
CA PHE A 654 36.22 8.89 70.09
C PHE A 654 37.70 9.14 70.38
N GLY A 655 37.98 10.09 71.29
CA GLY A 655 39.29 10.17 71.94
C GLY A 655 39.55 8.98 72.87
N ALA A 656 40.79 8.84 73.35
CA ALA A 656 41.19 7.73 74.20
C ALA A 656 40.37 7.67 75.52
N PHE A 657 39.72 6.53 75.77
CA PHE A 657 39.05 6.25 77.04
C PHE A 657 40.07 6.11 78.17
N THR A 658 39.76 6.67 79.34
CA THR A 658 40.69 6.80 80.46
C THR A 658 40.18 5.94 81.63
N PRO A 659 40.91 4.88 82.04
CA PRO A 659 40.49 4.04 83.17
C PRO A 659 40.41 4.84 84.48
N GLY A 660 39.48 4.51 85.37
CA GLY A 660 39.42 5.06 86.73
C GLY A 660 38.71 6.40 86.87
N ILE A 661 38.12 6.97 85.82
CA ILE A 661 37.45 8.29 85.85
C ILE A 661 36.07 8.19 85.18
N THR A 662 35.01 8.59 85.89
CA THR A 662 33.68 8.73 85.29
C THR A 662 33.68 9.88 84.29
N LYS A 663 33.38 9.61 83.01
CA LYS A 663 33.40 10.62 81.95
C LYS A 663 32.50 10.23 80.76
N ASP A 664 31.78 11.23 80.25
CA ASP A 664 31.17 11.17 78.92
C ASP A 664 32.22 11.50 77.84
N TYR A 665 32.37 10.59 76.88
CA TYR A 665 33.13 10.80 75.66
C TYR A 665 32.16 11.06 74.51
N THR A 666 32.46 12.05 73.68
CA THR A 666 31.64 12.41 72.52
C THR A 666 32.43 12.28 71.21
N ALA A 667 31.76 11.84 70.16
CA ALA A 667 32.26 11.83 68.79
C ALA A 667 31.12 12.26 67.85
N ALA A 668 31.43 12.69 66.63
CA ALA A 668 30.41 13.09 65.66
C ALA A 668 30.81 12.71 64.23
N THR A 669 29.80 12.56 63.38
CA THR A 669 29.90 12.49 61.92
C THR A 669 28.81 13.36 61.30
N THR A 670 28.89 13.58 60.00
CA THR A 670 27.86 14.29 59.23
C THR A 670 27.06 13.32 58.37
N ALA A 671 25.87 13.74 57.95
CA ALA A 671 25.15 13.10 56.87
C ALA A 671 24.41 14.15 56.03
N THR A 672 24.04 13.79 54.81
CA THR A 672 23.18 14.61 53.94
C THR A 672 21.95 13.79 53.57
N VAL A 673 20.77 14.35 53.79
CA VAL A 673 19.47 13.71 53.53
C VAL A 673 18.73 14.40 52.38
N VAL A 674 18.20 13.60 51.45
CA VAL A 674 17.20 13.99 50.47
C VAL A 674 16.00 13.06 50.63
N SER A 675 14.80 13.62 50.81
CA SER A 675 13.54 12.89 50.87
C SER A 675 12.46 13.65 50.14
N THR A 676 11.77 13.00 49.19
CA THR A 676 10.55 13.55 48.57
C THR A 676 9.28 13.15 49.32
N ALA A 677 9.38 12.23 50.29
CA ALA A 677 8.28 11.80 51.14
C ALA A 677 7.99 12.80 52.27
N GLY A 678 6.73 12.85 52.73
CA GLY A 678 6.28 13.77 53.78
C GLY A 678 6.57 13.32 55.21
N ASP A 679 6.94 12.05 55.41
CA ASP A 679 7.07 11.37 56.70
C ASP A 679 8.42 10.64 56.86
N GLY A 680 9.48 11.18 56.25
CA GLY A 680 10.82 10.60 56.29
C GLY A 680 11.35 10.40 57.71
N THR A 681 11.97 9.25 57.99
CA THR A 681 12.57 8.92 59.28
C THR A 681 13.99 8.40 59.10
N LEU A 682 14.97 9.05 59.74
CA LEU A 682 16.35 8.59 59.84
C LEU A 682 16.54 7.85 61.17
N SER A 683 17.06 6.63 61.10
CA SER A 683 17.33 5.79 62.26
C SER A 683 18.74 5.18 62.21
N VAL A 684 19.22 4.69 63.35
CA VAL A 684 20.47 3.94 63.50
C VAL A 684 20.22 2.62 64.21
N SER A 685 20.90 1.56 63.79
CA SER A 685 20.94 0.29 64.50
C SER A 685 22.34 -0.33 64.53
N ASP A 686 22.58 -1.14 65.55
CA ASP A 686 23.69 -2.08 65.59
C ASP A 686 23.22 -3.44 65.04
N PRO A 687 23.72 -3.89 63.86
CA PRO A 687 23.37 -5.20 63.30
C PRO A 687 24.07 -6.37 64.02
N SER A 688 24.98 -6.12 64.97
CA SER A 688 25.63 -7.18 65.74
C SER A 688 24.66 -7.85 66.71
N SER A 689 24.58 -9.18 66.65
CA SER A 689 23.97 -10.01 67.70
C SER A 689 24.84 -10.15 68.95
N VAL A 690 26.10 -9.70 68.91
CA VAL A 690 27.03 -9.70 70.04
C VAL A 690 27.07 -8.31 70.67
N ALA A 691 26.68 -8.25 71.95
CA ALA A 691 26.65 -7.03 72.78
C ALA A 691 25.97 -5.83 72.09
N THR A 692 24.80 -6.08 71.50
CA THR A 692 24.06 -5.11 70.67
C THR A 692 23.88 -3.77 71.38
N GLY A 693 24.31 -2.67 70.72
CA GLY A 693 24.28 -1.32 71.28
C GLY A 693 25.53 -0.92 72.09
N HIS A 694 26.47 -1.83 72.35
CA HIS A 694 27.70 -1.55 73.11
C HIS A 694 28.95 -1.63 72.23
N LEU A 695 29.90 -0.70 72.41
CA LEU A 695 31.22 -0.79 71.78
C LEU A 695 31.99 -2.02 72.31
N VAL A 696 32.74 -2.68 71.43
CA VAL A 696 33.49 -3.91 71.76
C VAL A 696 34.98 -3.82 71.44
N ASN A 697 35.80 -4.44 72.29
CA ASN A 697 37.21 -4.72 72.08
C ASN A 697 37.39 -6.26 72.09
N GLY A 698 37.37 -6.87 70.90
CA GLY A 698 37.27 -8.31 70.73
C GLY A 698 35.94 -8.85 71.31
N THR A 699 36.02 -9.84 72.19
CA THR A 699 34.85 -10.43 72.89
C THR A 699 34.37 -9.61 74.10
N PHE A 700 35.00 -8.48 74.41
CA PHE A 700 34.70 -7.68 75.60
C PHE A 700 33.92 -6.41 75.24
N SER A 701 32.74 -6.22 75.80
CA SER A 701 31.89 -5.04 75.62
C SER A 701 32.04 -4.05 76.77
N LEU A 702 31.87 -2.76 76.49
CA LEU A 702 31.69 -1.76 77.54
C LEU A 702 30.36 -1.97 78.30
N PRO A 703 30.31 -1.79 79.63
CA PRO A 703 29.07 -1.96 80.40
C PRO A 703 27.97 -0.97 80.01
N GLN A 704 28.34 0.28 79.72
CA GLN A 704 27.41 1.32 79.30
C GLN A 704 27.14 1.28 77.79
N PRO A 705 25.88 1.44 77.34
CA PRO A 705 25.56 1.43 75.91
C PRO A 705 26.11 2.67 75.20
N LEU A 706 26.46 2.51 73.93
CA LEU A 706 26.69 3.61 73.02
C LEU A 706 25.37 4.34 72.80
N GLN A 707 25.37 5.66 72.98
CA GLN A 707 24.21 6.50 72.70
C GLN A 707 24.44 7.28 71.40
N ALA A 708 23.37 7.49 70.64
CA ALA A 708 23.36 8.32 69.44
C ALA A 708 22.24 9.35 69.51
N GLY A 709 22.46 10.50 68.86
CA GLY A 709 21.47 11.55 68.67
C GLY A 709 21.83 12.32 67.40
N ALA A 710 20.87 13.05 66.83
CA ALA A 710 21.13 13.84 65.63
C ALA A 710 20.37 15.17 65.67
N THR A 711 20.92 16.15 64.96
CA THR A 711 20.32 17.47 64.76
C THR A 711 20.46 17.86 63.30
N SER A 712 19.42 18.43 62.72
CA SER A 712 19.50 19.10 61.41
C SER A 712 18.57 20.32 61.35
N PRO A 713 18.71 21.19 60.33
CA PRO A 713 17.80 22.31 60.12
C PRO A 713 16.33 21.92 59.86
N ALA A 714 16.07 20.77 59.22
CA ALA A 714 14.73 20.39 58.79
C ALA A 714 14.13 19.15 59.49
N GLY A 715 14.95 18.36 60.20
CA GLY A 715 14.52 17.16 60.92
C GLY A 715 14.37 17.41 62.42
N ASN A 716 13.30 16.87 63.01
CA ASN A 716 13.10 16.92 64.46
C ASN A 716 13.92 15.80 65.13
N GLY A 717 14.95 16.20 65.89
CA GLY A 717 15.89 15.28 66.55
C GLY A 717 15.52 14.91 67.98
N GLY A 718 15.87 13.69 68.36
CA GLY A 718 15.80 13.23 69.74
C GLY A 718 17.04 13.59 70.55
N ALA A 719 16.89 13.62 71.88
CA ALA A 719 18.04 13.58 72.79
C ALA A 719 18.81 12.25 72.63
N PHE A 720 20.05 12.20 73.11
CA PHE A 720 20.87 10.98 73.08
C PHE A 720 20.11 9.76 73.65
N ALA A 721 19.95 8.74 72.82
CA ALA A 721 19.30 7.47 73.17
C ALA A 721 20.26 6.30 72.91
N PRO A 722 20.20 5.20 73.67
CA PRO A 722 20.97 3.99 73.39
C PRO A 722 20.76 3.51 71.94
N VAL A 723 21.82 3.05 71.29
CA VAL A 723 21.75 2.47 69.94
C VAL A 723 21.10 1.09 70.00
N GLY A 724 19.92 0.93 69.41
CA GLY A 724 19.17 -0.31 69.37
C GLY A 724 19.68 -1.30 68.33
N GLY A 725 19.19 -2.55 68.40
CA GLY A 725 19.45 -3.57 67.38
C GLY A 725 18.57 -3.43 66.15
N SER A 726 18.86 -4.14 65.07
CA SER A 726 18.10 -4.03 63.80
C SER A 726 16.60 -4.32 63.89
N ALA A 727 16.14 -5.06 64.91
CA ALA A 727 14.71 -5.29 65.16
C ALA A 727 13.99 -4.11 65.85
N ASN A 728 14.73 -3.22 66.51
CA ASN A 728 14.23 -2.03 67.21
C ASN A 728 15.25 -0.90 67.02
N PRO A 729 15.38 -0.32 65.80
CA PRO A 729 16.34 0.73 65.51
C PRO A 729 16.02 2.02 66.27
N THR A 730 17.05 2.77 66.65
CA THR A 730 16.90 4.05 67.34
C THR A 730 16.62 5.16 66.33
N THR A 731 15.44 5.77 66.39
CA THR A 731 15.12 6.96 65.59
C THR A 731 16.02 8.13 65.99
N LEU A 732 16.64 8.76 65.00
CA LEU A 732 17.53 9.91 65.17
C LEU A 732 16.88 11.22 64.73
N LEU A 733 16.19 11.23 63.59
CA LEU A 733 15.41 12.36 63.08
C LEU A 733 14.07 11.87 62.51
N SER A 734 13.04 12.71 62.66
CA SER A 734 11.76 12.58 61.95
C SER A 734 11.44 13.87 61.20
N TYR A 735 11.12 13.73 59.92
CA TYR A 735 10.80 14.81 59.00
C TYR A 735 9.29 14.92 58.83
N ALA A 736 8.75 16.14 58.90
CA ALA A 736 7.32 16.42 58.74
C ALA A 736 6.96 16.92 57.31
N GLY A 737 7.89 16.78 56.37
CA GLY A 737 7.76 17.20 54.98
C GLY A 737 9.00 16.79 54.17
N PRO A 738 8.95 16.95 52.83
CA PRO A 738 10.08 16.67 51.96
C PRO A 738 11.26 17.62 52.25
N VAL A 739 12.48 17.10 52.11
CA VAL A 739 13.73 17.81 52.34
C VAL A 739 14.74 17.57 51.22
N SER A 740 15.56 18.57 50.92
CA SER A 740 16.58 18.49 49.86
C SER A 740 17.93 18.98 50.39
N ASN A 741 18.90 18.07 50.40
CA ASN A 741 20.26 18.29 50.88
C ASN A 741 20.33 18.78 52.34
N ASP A 742 19.44 18.27 53.21
CA ASP A 742 19.40 18.61 54.63
C ASP A 742 20.70 18.15 55.32
N PRO A 743 21.50 19.05 55.89
CA PRO A 743 22.75 18.71 56.54
C PRO A 743 22.50 18.24 57.98
N VAL A 744 22.74 16.96 58.21
CA VAL A 744 22.56 16.31 59.51
C VAL A 744 23.90 16.23 60.24
N SER A 745 23.93 16.62 61.51
CA SER A 745 25.00 16.27 62.45
C SER A 745 24.56 15.08 63.28
N ILE A 746 25.29 13.97 63.21
CA ILE A 746 25.05 12.77 64.01
C ILE A 746 26.11 12.72 65.09
N ALA A 747 25.67 12.84 66.34
CA ALA A 747 26.54 12.78 67.51
C ALA A 747 26.41 11.43 68.21
N PHE A 748 27.52 10.98 68.79
CA PHE A 748 27.60 9.79 69.63
C PHE A 748 28.12 10.16 71.01
N LYS A 749 27.62 9.47 72.04
CA LYS A 749 28.10 9.56 73.41
C LYS A 749 28.38 8.16 73.97
N GLN A 750 29.57 7.96 74.51
CA GLN A 750 29.92 6.79 75.29
C GLN A 750 30.19 7.24 76.73
N HIS A 751 29.39 6.78 77.67
CA HIS A 751 29.70 6.91 79.09
C HIS A 751 30.74 5.85 79.48
N ILE A 752 31.68 6.22 80.34
CA ILE A 752 32.60 5.31 81.03
C ILE A 752 32.50 5.66 82.51
N ASP A 753 32.23 4.69 83.37
CA ASP A 753 32.26 4.87 84.82
C ASP A 753 33.66 4.71 85.40
N ALA A 754 33.94 5.34 86.55
CA ALA A 754 35.22 5.22 87.25
C ALA A 754 35.56 3.76 87.64
N THR A 755 34.57 2.88 87.71
CA THR A 755 34.72 1.45 88.01
C THR A 755 34.68 0.54 86.77
N ASP A 756 34.53 1.09 85.55
CA ASP A 756 34.49 0.29 84.33
C ASP A 756 35.87 -0.31 84.00
N ALA A 757 35.91 -1.62 83.78
CA ALA A 757 37.11 -2.31 83.34
C ALA A 757 37.38 -2.04 81.85
N LEU A 758 38.48 -1.36 81.55
CA LEU A 758 38.91 -1.09 80.18
C LEU A 758 40.07 -1.99 79.76
N ARG A 759 39.98 -2.60 78.59
CA ARG A 759 41.07 -3.36 77.94
C ARG A 759 41.88 -2.45 77.02
N THR A 760 43.20 -2.62 77.00
CA THR A 760 44.06 -2.02 75.98
C THR A 760 43.62 -2.45 74.58
N GLY A 761 43.58 -1.50 73.63
CA GLY A 761 43.14 -1.73 72.25
C GLY A 761 42.00 -0.80 71.83
N ALA A 762 41.47 -1.02 70.63
CA ALA A 762 40.37 -0.23 70.09
C ALA A 762 39.02 -0.82 70.53
N TYR A 763 38.10 0.08 70.89
CA TYR A 763 36.68 -0.22 71.08
C TYR A 763 35.91 0.33 69.87
N SER A 764 35.19 -0.51 69.15
CA SER A 764 34.48 -0.10 67.93
C SER A 764 33.16 -0.83 67.72
N LYS A 765 32.36 -0.33 66.77
CA LYS A 765 31.20 -1.02 66.19
C LYS A 765 30.98 -0.54 64.76
N THR A 766 30.34 -1.37 63.95
CA THR A 766 29.77 -0.95 62.66
C THR A 766 28.27 -0.76 62.87
N LEU A 767 27.73 0.39 62.48
CA LEU A 767 26.32 0.72 62.63
C LEU A 767 25.65 0.90 61.26
N THR A 768 24.39 0.52 61.17
CA THR A 768 23.55 0.69 59.98
C THR A 768 22.65 1.91 60.19
N PHE A 769 22.75 2.87 59.28
CA PHE A 769 21.83 4.01 59.20
C PHE A 769 20.79 3.76 58.13
N THR A 770 19.54 4.11 58.41
CA THR A 770 18.42 3.87 57.49
C THR A 770 17.51 5.09 57.44
N LEU A 771 17.40 5.67 56.25
CA LEU A 771 16.36 6.63 55.89
C LEU A 771 15.19 5.84 55.30
N SER A 772 13.98 6.07 55.81
CA SER A 772 12.76 5.32 55.46
C SER A 772 11.53 6.23 55.48
N THR A 773 10.42 5.77 54.90
CA THR A 773 9.11 6.44 54.91
C THR A 773 8.01 5.38 55.01
N THR A 774 6.83 5.75 55.53
CA THR A 774 5.65 4.87 55.47
C THR A 774 4.78 5.14 54.24
N ASN A 775 4.95 6.29 53.60
CA ASN A 775 4.31 6.66 52.32
C ASN A 775 5.41 6.93 51.27
N PRO A 776 5.78 5.94 50.44
CA PRO A 776 6.85 6.05 49.44
C PRO A 776 6.43 6.74 48.14
#